data_AF-A0A4Q3DPQ0-F1
#
_entry.id   AF-A0A4Q3DPQ0-F1
#
_cell.length_a   1.000
_cell.length_b   1.000
_cell.length_c   1.000
_cell.angle_alpha   90.00
_cell.angle_beta   90.00
_cell.angle_gamma   90.00
#
_symmetry.space_group_name_H-M   'P 1'
#
loop_
_entity.id
_entity.type
_entity.pdbx_description
1 polymer ?
#
loop_
_entity_poly.entity_id
_entity_poly.type
_entity_poly.pdbx_seq_one_letter_code
_entity_poly.pdbx_strand_id
1 'polypeptide(L)'
;MTMSLSTIPIPTWLMLAVVALFGAAVVIMTLRYRAWKRGWLSSEVERRLSLPSRGPAAGGASIHGATSRIRRLPLAGMDRLDFLVQYFGKRFYGELRDWRSPSLASFFVLTAVVASVFMLARFPIMPDRLPSFGEIYSFFFSSIEDQDGRVSSLVTGAFGALAVVVIALVVLVAESIRDDTDQERKRILLRLSLLWPLGLLATLIPIGFLWISTSRIVIVMELVVAGLTIYAFSRLIANLLNPVLRERQRVAFLEGRVRNIVRQSARERIANNVLAETVGSTKPVSTFTLASSRSWIESDSQSLIFIDAPKSGRLVDVQLEELKKLGDRIDWITRTHFGVSLLETGPTRPLAALVGSAVPRPYEFKKAYFLKRFGDEVPDRSLFVPDGRTILAFPAEIAQRPDAMAEIETSLPHIFRFSAEEASSTIFRRELQATKDEMVSAISAQAVSKVDELRTVYLKVAEQFLETLGELGGGYSADQARHERSALSGEWDEVGWLRTDISELAAVALRSDSTTIAGKVGYLPFAIATRAVRARDHLLFQQFLSFATHEYFLARQIQNPHVRSFMLERTWRWTTEVADFFVEKLITSQESTIDDVNNGMEFALHVIRTFQDLLKEAGDHDDPAYFDDVFTQFSGVFSGVARDVDDWSVALALNAGRSAKTLPELREASSGFDKAKARLSAKRQIELAKGAVAFAIAGRLSTSALKGVVVAKKLLKVVTASLRLDIVKLVGLFSYASSDETATTWGWEWWDLSSDGRVHTIDTQSAINRAFIIVVLEALAREPSLARLPLDKELADLTRADHPHSLTRLLDEVELDPVKWTNVIDPVALAMVGTMRNLLVELHNEDLAAEARRTRNASLDSERLADFSNNVFKSHRSSVRLRTILESLGV
;
A
#
# COMPACT_ATOMS: atom_id res chain seq x y z
N MET A 1 -71.89 19.05 26.40
CA MET A 1 -71.73 19.42 24.98
C MET A 1 -70.30 19.15 24.55
N THR A 2 -70.00 17.91 24.16
CA THR A 2 -68.72 17.54 23.54
C THR A 2 -68.93 17.57 22.03
N MET A 3 -68.42 18.59 21.35
CA MET A 3 -68.39 18.64 19.89
C MET A 3 -67.50 17.49 19.39
N SER A 4 -68.13 16.43 18.86
CA SER A 4 -67.40 15.42 18.09
C SER A 4 -66.95 16.08 16.79
N LEU A 5 -65.67 16.43 16.70
CA LEU A 5 -65.02 16.73 15.44
C LEU A 5 -65.14 15.48 14.55
N SER A 6 -66.08 15.51 13.60
CA SER A 6 -66.19 14.52 12.55
C SER A 6 -64.92 14.61 11.71
N THR A 7 -64.01 13.66 11.91
CA THR A 7 -62.81 13.49 11.10
C THR A 7 -63.24 13.25 9.66
N ILE A 8 -63.02 14.24 8.79
CA ILE A 8 -63.18 14.10 7.34
C ILE A 8 -62.29 12.92 6.91
N PRO A 9 -62.84 11.85 6.33
CA PRO A 9 -62.03 10.73 5.89
C PRO A 9 -61.15 11.21 4.74
N ILE A 10 -59.85 11.39 5.00
CA ILE A 10 -58.87 11.59 3.94
C ILE A 10 -58.95 10.34 3.06
N PRO A 11 -59.28 10.46 1.76
CA PRO A 11 -59.42 9.30 0.91
C PRO A 11 -58.09 8.56 0.81
N THR A 12 -58.12 7.24 0.96
CA THR A 12 -56.93 6.36 0.89
C THR A 12 -56.15 6.50 -0.41
N TRP A 13 -56.82 6.85 -1.52
CA TRP A 13 -56.16 7.15 -2.79
C TRP A 13 -55.31 8.44 -2.75
N LEU A 14 -55.68 9.42 -1.92
CA LEU A 14 -54.92 10.67 -1.75
C LEU A 14 -53.59 10.37 -1.02
N MET A 15 -53.62 9.49 -0.01
CA MET A 15 -52.39 9.04 0.65
C MET A 15 -51.51 8.21 -0.27
N LEU A 16 -52.08 7.28 -1.05
CA LEU A 16 -51.32 6.52 -2.04
C LEU A 16 -50.72 7.43 -3.13
N ALA A 17 -51.45 8.47 -3.55
CA ALA A 17 -50.95 9.47 -4.47
C ALA A 17 -49.81 10.31 -3.88
N VAL A 18 -49.89 10.68 -2.59
CA VAL A 18 -48.80 11.37 -1.88
C VAL A 18 -47.56 10.48 -1.76
N VAL A 19 -47.72 9.20 -1.43
CA VAL A 19 -46.61 8.23 -1.37
C VAL A 19 -46.00 8.01 -2.77
N ALA A 20 -46.83 7.90 -3.81
CA ALA A 20 -46.37 7.75 -5.19
C ALA A 20 -45.65 9.01 -5.72
N LEU A 21 -46.18 10.20 -5.43
CA LEU A 21 -45.55 11.49 -5.76
C LEU A 21 -44.23 11.68 -5.01
N PHE A 22 -44.19 11.30 -3.74
CA PHE A 22 -42.95 11.30 -2.96
C PHE A 22 -41.93 10.33 -3.55
N GLY A 23 -42.35 9.12 -3.91
CA GLY A 23 -41.51 8.14 -4.63
C GLY A 23 -40.97 8.68 -5.95
N ALA A 24 -41.82 9.29 -6.78
CA ALA A 24 -41.42 9.88 -8.06
C ALA A 24 -40.47 11.08 -7.90
N ALA A 25 -40.72 11.94 -6.91
CA ALA A 25 -39.84 13.07 -6.58
C ALA A 25 -38.45 12.58 -6.11
N VAL A 26 -38.41 11.55 -5.28
CA VAL A 26 -37.17 10.89 -4.85
C VAL A 26 -36.43 10.30 -6.05
N VAL A 27 -37.11 9.66 -7.01
CA VAL A 27 -36.50 9.13 -8.23
C VAL A 27 -35.92 10.23 -9.13
N ILE A 28 -36.66 11.34 -9.34
CA ILE A 28 -36.18 12.46 -10.16
C ILE A 28 -35.00 13.17 -9.49
N MET A 29 -35.07 13.43 -8.18
CA MET A 29 -33.95 13.99 -7.43
C MET A 29 -32.73 13.07 -7.48
N THR A 30 -32.90 11.75 -7.36
CA THR A 30 -31.79 10.80 -7.41
C THR A 30 -31.15 10.70 -8.80
N LEU A 31 -31.93 10.79 -9.89
CA LEU A 31 -31.39 10.83 -11.25
C LEU A 31 -30.59 12.11 -11.52
N ARG A 32 -31.11 13.28 -11.10
CA ARG A 32 -30.39 14.56 -11.20
C ARG A 32 -29.13 14.57 -10.33
N TYR A 33 -29.25 14.07 -9.10
CA TYR A 33 -28.11 13.91 -8.19
C TYR A 33 -27.03 13.01 -8.79
N ARG A 34 -27.38 11.91 -9.46
CA ARG A 34 -26.42 11.03 -10.15
C ARG A 34 -25.70 11.69 -11.33
N ALA A 35 -26.42 12.45 -12.15
CA ALA A 35 -25.81 13.17 -13.26
C ALA A 35 -24.79 14.18 -12.73
N TRP A 36 -25.16 14.91 -11.69
CA TRP A 36 -24.28 15.84 -11.02
C TRP A 36 -23.12 15.14 -10.28
N LYS A 37 -23.34 13.99 -9.64
CA LYS A 37 -22.29 13.24 -8.91
C LYS A 37 -21.21 12.67 -9.84
N ARG A 38 -21.53 12.36 -11.11
CA ARG A 38 -20.58 11.76 -12.07
C ARG A 38 -19.38 12.65 -12.42
N GLY A 39 -19.52 13.98 -12.33
CA GLY A 39 -18.43 14.92 -12.56
C GLY A 39 -17.44 15.05 -11.40
N TRP A 40 -17.72 14.39 -10.26
CA TRP A 40 -16.87 14.45 -9.06
C TRP A 40 -15.82 13.35 -9.07
N LEU A 41 -14.61 13.71 -8.64
CA LEU A 41 -13.49 12.81 -8.46
C LEU A 41 -13.84 11.61 -7.57
N SER A 42 -14.60 11.82 -6.50
CA SER A 42 -15.05 10.73 -5.62
C SER A 42 -15.84 9.63 -6.34
N SER A 43 -16.63 9.97 -7.37
CA SER A 43 -17.38 8.97 -8.15
C SER A 43 -16.48 8.15 -9.05
N GLU A 44 -15.44 8.76 -9.64
CA GLU A 44 -14.45 8.04 -10.44
C GLU A 44 -13.61 7.12 -9.55
N VAL A 45 -13.25 7.58 -8.36
CA VAL A 45 -12.56 6.78 -7.33
C VAL A 45 -13.41 5.60 -6.89
N GLU A 46 -14.69 5.82 -6.54
CA GLU A 46 -15.65 4.75 -6.21
C GLU A 46 -15.77 3.74 -7.34
N ARG A 47 -15.79 4.21 -8.60
CA ARG A 47 -15.83 3.34 -9.78
C ARG A 47 -14.59 2.46 -9.86
N ARG A 48 -13.39 3.03 -9.75
CA ARG A 48 -12.12 2.27 -9.77
C ARG A 48 -12.01 1.27 -8.62
N LEU A 49 -12.42 1.67 -7.42
CA LEU A 49 -12.49 0.78 -6.25
C LEU A 49 -13.50 -0.35 -6.40
N SER A 50 -14.58 -0.14 -7.16
CA SER A 50 -15.64 -1.13 -7.37
C SER A 50 -15.37 -2.11 -8.52
N LEU A 51 -14.42 -1.80 -9.39
CA LEU A 51 -14.01 -2.72 -10.44
C LEU A 51 -13.36 -3.92 -9.74
N PRO A 52 -13.89 -5.14 -9.91
CA PRO A 52 -13.24 -6.31 -9.35
C PRO A 52 -11.81 -6.30 -9.89
N SER A 53 -10.84 -6.34 -8.97
CA SER A 53 -9.43 -6.48 -9.29
C SER A 53 -9.31 -7.71 -10.16
N ARG A 54 -9.27 -7.51 -11.47
CA ARG A 54 -8.72 -8.54 -12.36
C ARG A 54 -7.30 -8.66 -11.86
N GLY A 55 -6.99 -9.78 -11.20
CA GLY A 55 -5.64 -10.08 -10.72
C GLY A 55 -4.64 -9.76 -11.83
N PRO A 56 -3.41 -9.37 -11.49
CA PRO A 56 -2.44 -8.85 -12.44
C PRO A 56 -2.45 -9.74 -13.69
N ALA A 57 -3.07 -9.23 -14.76
CA ALA A 57 -3.07 -9.93 -16.02
C ALA A 57 -1.60 -9.98 -16.39
N ALA A 58 -1.05 -11.20 -16.42
CA ALA A 58 0.32 -11.47 -16.82
C ALA A 58 0.65 -10.55 -18.00
N GLY A 59 1.64 -9.68 -17.80
CA GLY A 59 2.16 -8.78 -18.82
C GLY A 59 2.73 -9.62 -19.96
N GLY A 60 1.86 -9.99 -20.90
CA GLY A 60 2.17 -10.84 -22.03
C GLY A 60 1.41 -10.31 -23.24
N ALA A 61 2.10 -9.48 -24.01
CA ALA A 61 1.81 -9.13 -25.41
C ALA A 61 0.34 -8.90 -25.79
N SER A 62 -0.06 -7.63 -25.82
CA SER A 62 -1.13 -7.20 -26.72
C SER A 62 -0.69 -7.43 -28.16
N ILE A 63 -1.37 -8.31 -28.90
CA ILE A 63 -1.64 -8.25 -30.35
C ILE A 63 -2.63 -9.38 -30.64
N HIS A 64 -3.92 -9.03 -30.79
CA HIS A 64 -4.87 -9.55 -31.79
C HIS A 64 -6.33 -9.42 -31.34
N GLY A 65 -7.16 -8.92 -32.27
CA GLY A 65 -8.56 -9.33 -32.35
C GLY A 65 -9.62 -8.27 -32.14
N ALA A 66 -9.60 -7.21 -32.95
CA ALA A 66 -10.73 -6.32 -33.14
C ALA A 66 -11.89 -7.02 -33.87
N THR A 67 -12.64 -7.92 -33.22
CA THR A 67 -13.88 -8.50 -33.77
C THR A 67 -14.86 -8.95 -32.68
N SER A 68 -15.38 -8.01 -31.89
CA SER A 68 -16.67 -8.23 -31.20
C SER A 68 -17.45 -6.92 -31.03
N ARG A 69 -17.61 -6.18 -32.12
CA ARG A 69 -18.63 -5.13 -32.28
C ARG A 69 -19.65 -5.63 -33.29
N ILE A 70 -20.67 -6.37 -32.86
CA ILE A 70 -22.00 -6.49 -33.48
C ILE A 70 -22.86 -7.31 -32.49
N ARG A 71 -24.07 -6.80 -32.21
CA ARG A 71 -25.08 -7.24 -31.21
C ARG A 71 -24.95 -6.67 -29.80
N ARG A 72 -25.27 -5.37 -29.67
CA ARG A 72 -25.93 -4.81 -28.48
C ARG A 72 -27.13 -3.96 -28.93
N LEU A 73 -28.32 -4.56 -28.92
CA LEU A 73 -29.62 -3.88 -28.81
C LEU A 73 -29.99 -3.78 -27.31
N PRO A 74 -30.98 -2.97 -26.89
CA PRO A 74 -30.87 -2.15 -25.69
C PRO A 74 -31.23 -2.90 -24.40
N LEU A 75 -30.25 -3.58 -23.81
CA LEU A 75 -30.27 -3.99 -22.38
C LEU A 75 -29.82 -2.86 -21.44
N ALA A 76 -29.51 -1.68 -21.98
CA ALA A 76 -29.08 -0.51 -21.21
C ALA A 76 -30.11 -0.04 -20.16
N GLY A 77 -31.38 -0.46 -20.24
CA GLY A 77 -32.39 -0.19 -19.22
C GLY A 77 -32.28 -1.09 -17.99
N MET A 78 -31.96 -2.37 -18.17
CA MET A 78 -31.86 -3.35 -17.07
C MET A 78 -30.52 -3.28 -16.35
N ASP A 79 -29.40 -3.09 -17.06
CA ASP A 79 -28.09 -2.84 -16.44
C ASP A 79 -28.11 -1.55 -15.58
N ARG A 80 -28.93 -0.56 -15.97
CA ARG A 80 -29.15 0.68 -15.19
C ARG A 80 -29.98 0.46 -13.94
N LEU A 81 -30.93 -0.48 -13.97
CA LEU A 81 -31.76 -0.88 -12.82
C LEU A 81 -30.97 -1.76 -11.85
N ASP A 82 -30.21 -2.73 -12.34
CA ASP A 82 -29.31 -3.55 -11.51
C ASP A 82 -28.21 -2.69 -10.87
N PHE A 83 -27.67 -1.70 -11.59
CA PHE A 83 -26.76 -0.73 -11.01
C PHE A 83 -27.46 0.24 -10.03
N LEU A 84 -28.74 0.58 -10.21
CA LEU A 84 -29.54 1.33 -9.22
C LEU A 84 -29.70 0.53 -7.94
N VAL A 85 -30.13 -0.73 -8.06
CA VAL A 85 -30.33 -1.64 -6.93
C VAL A 85 -29.01 -1.96 -6.24
N GLN A 86 -27.91 -2.18 -6.96
CA GLN A 86 -26.60 -2.45 -6.36
C GLN A 86 -25.97 -1.20 -5.73
N TYR A 87 -26.13 -0.02 -6.33
CA TYR A 87 -25.51 1.21 -5.83
C TYR A 87 -26.28 1.85 -4.67
N PHE A 88 -27.61 2.00 -4.80
CA PHE A 88 -28.44 2.40 -3.67
C PHE A 88 -28.45 1.30 -2.62
N GLY A 89 -28.50 0.04 -3.04
CA GLY A 89 -28.26 -1.12 -2.18
C GLY A 89 -27.02 -0.91 -1.34
N LYS A 90 -25.82 -0.71 -1.91
CA LYS A 90 -24.58 -0.62 -1.13
C LYS A 90 -24.43 0.63 -0.24
N ARG A 91 -24.79 1.84 -0.70
CA ARG A 91 -24.62 3.06 0.12
C ARG A 91 -25.76 3.23 1.13
N PHE A 92 -27.00 3.02 0.69
CA PHE A 92 -28.16 3.02 1.59
C PHE A 92 -28.08 1.84 2.55
N TYR A 93 -27.61 0.64 2.15
CA TYR A 93 -27.25 -0.42 3.11
C TYR A 93 -26.12 0.01 4.03
N GLY A 94 -25.11 0.73 3.56
CA GLY A 94 -24.00 1.16 4.40
C GLY A 94 -24.49 2.03 5.57
N GLU A 95 -25.34 3.01 5.26
CA GLU A 95 -25.95 3.90 6.25
C GLU A 95 -27.07 3.20 7.07
N LEU A 96 -27.87 2.31 6.45
CA LEU A 96 -28.87 1.46 7.14
C LEU A 96 -28.23 0.42 8.06
N ARG A 97 -27.04 -0.08 7.73
CA ARG A 97 -26.34 -1.14 8.48
C ARG A 97 -25.97 -0.67 9.88
N ASP A 98 -25.77 0.63 10.06
CA ASP A 98 -25.60 1.27 11.37
C ASP A 98 -26.84 2.11 11.74
N TRP A 99 -28.05 1.56 11.61
CA TRP A 99 -29.31 2.13 12.16
C TRP A 99 -29.24 2.46 13.67
N ARG A 100 -28.22 1.95 14.35
CA ARG A 100 -27.88 2.22 15.75
C ARG A 100 -27.29 3.61 15.98
N SER A 101 -26.78 4.25 14.92
CA SER A 101 -26.14 5.57 14.99
C SER A 101 -27.13 6.70 14.66
N PRO A 102 -27.04 7.86 15.33
CA PRO A 102 -27.89 9.00 15.05
C PRO A 102 -27.58 9.57 13.67
N SER A 103 -28.47 9.30 12.71
CA SER A 103 -28.39 9.82 11.34
C SER A 103 -29.78 10.14 10.80
N LEU A 104 -29.88 11.10 9.87
CA LEU A 104 -31.14 11.39 9.18
C LEU A 104 -31.71 10.15 8.49
N ALA A 105 -30.86 9.30 7.90
CA ALA A 105 -31.28 8.05 7.28
C ALA A 105 -31.92 7.11 8.30
N SER A 106 -31.26 6.84 9.43
CA SER A 106 -31.83 6.01 10.51
C SER A 106 -33.15 6.58 11.06
N PHE A 107 -33.24 7.91 11.20
CA PHE A 107 -34.44 8.61 11.62
C PHE A 107 -35.58 8.35 10.64
N PHE A 108 -35.37 8.61 9.35
CA PHE A 108 -36.40 8.42 8.32
C PHE A 108 -36.81 6.96 8.21
N VAL A 109 -35.88 6.02 8.35
CA VAL A 109 -36.16 4.58 8.27
C VAL A 109 -37.00 4.13 9.45
N LEU A 110 -36.59 4.45 10.68
CA LEU A 110 -37.36 4.11 11.87
C LEU A 110 -38.73 4.79 11.86
N THR A 111 -38.78 6.07 11.45
CA THR A 111 -40.05 6.80 11.29
C THR A 111 -40.93 6.17 10.22
N ALA A 112 -40.36 5.77 9.08
CA ALA A 112 -41.10 5.10 8.01
C ALA A 112 -41.61 3.72 8.45
N VAL A 113 -40.84 2.97 9.23
CA VAL A 113 -41.27 1.68 9.81
C VAL A 113 -42.44 1.90 10.76
N VAL A 114 -42.30 2.83 11.73
CA VAL A 114 -43.37 3.15 12.69
C VAL A 114 -44.61 3.66 11.95
N ALA A 115 -44.46 4.64 11.05
CA ALA A 115 -45.54 5.19 10.27
C ALA A 115 -46.22 4.14 9.37
N SER A 116 -45.46 3.21 8.80
CA SER A 116 -45.98 2.12 7.98
C SER A 116 -46.81 1.14 8.82
N VAL A 117 -46.41 0.82 10.05
CA VAL A 117 -47.21 -0.01 10.96
C VAL A 117 -48.55 0.67 11.28
N PHE A 118 -48.54 1.98 11.57
CA PHE A 118 -49.77 2.75 11.81
C PHE A 118 -50.61 2.93 10.53
N MET A 119 -50.00 3.20 9.38
CA MET A 119 -50.70 3.29 8.08
C MET A 119 -51.37 1.97 7.71
N LEU A 120 -50.64 0.85 7.88
CA LEU A 120 -51.17 -0.48 7.62
C LEU A 120 -52.40 -0.74 8.47
N ALA A 121 -52.48 -0.28 9.71
CA ALA A 121 -53.68 -0.46 10.54
C ALA A 121 -54.96 0.22 10.02
N ARG A 122 -54.85 1.17 9.07
CA ARG A 122 -56.00 1.87 8.48
C ARG A 122 -56.48 1.29 7.16
N PHE A 123 -55.75 0.36 6.54
CA PHE A 123 -56.18 -0.21 5.28
C PHE A 123 -57.41 -1.11 5.50
N PRO A 124 -58.52 -0.91 4.77
CA PRO A 124 -59.61 -1.86 4.80
C PRO A 124 -59.10 -3.21 4.27
N ILE A 125 -59.38 -4.29 5.00
CA ILE A 125 -59.03 -5.66 4.65
C ILE A 125 -59.48 -5.89 3.20
N MET A 126 -58.57 -6.23 2.28
CA MET A 126 -58.95 -6.77 0.96
C MET A 126 -59.29 -8.25 1.16
N PRO A 127 -60.59 -8.63 1.28
CA PRO A 127 -60.95 -9.94 1.82
C PRO A 127 -60.74 -11.07 0.79
N ASP A 128 -60.71 -10.74 -0.51
CA ASP A 128 -60.97 -11.73 -1.55
C ASP A 128 -59.73 -12.36 -2.19
N ARG A 129 -58.51 -11.88 -1.91
CA ARG A 129 -57.30 -12.34 -2.65
C ARG A 129 -56.32 -13.19 -1.86
N LEU A 130 -56.31 -13.14 -0.52
CA LEU A 130 -55.38 -13.88 0.35
C LEU A 130 -56.05 -14.19 1.73
N PRO A 131 -56.90 -15.22 1.84
CA PRO A 131 -57.70 -15.47 3.05
C PRO A 131 -56.84 -15.70 4.30
N SER A 132 -55.72 -16.41 4.18
CA SER A 132 -54.80 -16.64 5.31
C SER A 132 -54.11 -15.37 5.81
N PHE A 133 -53.87 -14.39 4.94
CA PHE A 133 -53.31 -13.10 5.35
C PHE A 133 -54.36 -12.21 6.01
N GLY A 134 -55.62 -12.29 5.56
CA GLY A 134 -56.75 -11.54 6.11
C GLY A 134 -57.03 -11.87 7.58
N GLU A 135 -56.95 -13.15 7.96
CA GLU A 135 -57.12 -13.59 9.36
C GLU A 135 -56.01 -13.04 10.28
N ILE A 136 -54.74 -13.14 9.86
CA ILE A 136 -53.59 -12.61 10.61
C ILE A 136 -53.69 -11.08 10.73
N TYR A 137 -54.01 -10.41 9.63
CA TYR A 137 -54.12 -8.96 9.58
C TYR A 137 -55.27 -8.47 10.47
N SER A 138 -56.46 -9.08 10.36
CA SER A 138 -57.60 -8.75 11.23
C SER A 138 -57.31 -9.04 12.69
N PHE A 139 -56.56 -10.10 13.01
CA PHE A 139 -56.11 -10.36 14.37
C PHE A 139 -55.27 -9.21 14.93
N PHE A 140 -54.21 -8.77 14.24
CA PHE A 140 -53.32 -7.73 14.74
C PHE A 140 -53.96 -6.33 14.76
N PHE A 141 -54.80 -6.01 13.77
CA PHE A 141 -55.35 -4.67 13.61
C PHE A 141 -56.79 -4.52 14.14
N SER A 142 -57.40 -5.58 14.65
CA SER A 142 -58.66 -5.47 15.40
C SER A 142 -58.50 -4.54 16.59
N SER A 143 -59.45 -3.63 16.76
CA SER A 143 -59.58 -2.82 17.97
C SER A 143 -59.83 -3.76 19.14
N ILE A 144 -59.09 -3.59 20.23
CA ILE A 144 -59.40 -4.31 21.46
C ILE A 144 -60.66 -3.67 22.03
N GLU A 145 -61.66 -4.50 22.34
CA GLU A 145 -62.92 -4.05 22.90
C GLU A 145 -62.67 -3.49 24.31
N ASP A 146 -62.49 -2.18 24.40
CA ASP A 146 -62.12 -1.47 25.62
C ASP A 146 -63.37 -0.93 26.32
N GLN A 147 -64.19 -1.83 26.85
CA GLN A 147 -65.52 -1.50 27.40
C GLN A 147 -65.48 -0.43 28.52
N ASP A 148 -64.33 -0.22 29.17
CA ASP A 148 -64.15 0.74 30.29
C ASP A 148 -62.93 1.68 30.14
N GLY A 149 -62.22 1.70 29.01
CA GLY A 149 -60.95 2.45 28.87
C GLY A 149 -59.76 1.85 29.67
N ARG A 150 -59.95 0.69 30.29
CA ARG A 150 -58.95 0.00 31.13
C ARG A 150 -57.77 -0.50 30.32
N VAL A 151 -58.00 -0.98 29.10
CA VAL A 151 -56.91 -1.50 28.25
C VAL A 151 -56.08 -0.34 27.72
N SER A 152 -56.72 0.74 27.25
CA SER A 152 -56.01 1.95 26.80
C SER A 152 -55.17 2.58 27.92
N SER A 153 -55.71 2.67 29.14
CA SER A 153 -54.96 3.20 30.29
C SER A 153 -53.81 2.29 30.71
N LEU A 154 -53.97 0.97 30.67
CA LEU A 154 -52.89 0.00 30.91
C LEU A 154 -51.75 0.12 29.89
N VAL A 155 -52.07 0.16 28.59
CA VAL A 155 -51.08 0.32 27.51
C VAL A 155 -50.35 1.65 27.64
N THR A 156 -51.08 2.73 27.92
CA THR A 156 -50.47 4.06 28.11
C THR A 156 -49.57 4.09 29.34
N GLY A 157 -50.00 3.47 30.45
CA GLY A 157 -49.22 3.38 31.69
C GLY A 157 -47.96 2.52 31.54
N ALA A 158 -48.07 1.37 30.87
CA ALA A 158 -46.95 0.49 30.58
C ALA A 158 -45.92 1.17 29.65
N PHE A 159 -46.39 1.92 28.65
CA PHE A 159 -45.52 2.70 27.79
C PHE A 159 -44.82 3.83 28.57
N GLY A 160 -45.55 4.52 29.45
CA GLY A 160 -44.97 5.54 30.34
C GLY A 160 -43.85 4.96 31.22
N ALA A 161 -44.07 3.78 31.80
CA ALA A 161 -43.05 3.07 32.58
C ALA A 161 -41.84 2.70 31.70
N LEU A 162 -42.08 2.22 30.48
CA LEU A 162 -41.02 1.88 29.54
C LEU A 162 -40.19 3.11 29.11
N ALA A 163 -40.84 4.25 28.86
CA ALA A 163 -40.15 5.50 28.57
C ALA A 163 -39.25 5.95 29.74
N VAL A 164 -39.71 5.80 30.99
CA VAL A 164 -38.90 6.05 32.19
C VAL A 164 -37.67 5.13 32.24
N VAL A 165 -37.82 3.84 31.90
CA VAL A 165 -36.69 2.90 31.84
C VAL A 165 -35.69 3.29 30.75
N VAL A 166 -36.15 3.70 29.57
CA VAL A 166 -35.29 4.19 28.49
C VAL A 166 -34.54 5.45 28.92
N ILE A 167 -35.22 6.39 29.61
CA ILE A 167 -34.57 7.60 30.15
C ILE A 167 -33.55 7.23 31.23
N ALA A 168 -33.86 6.30 32.13
CA ALA A 168 -32.92 5.82 33.13
C ALA A 168 -31.68 5.17 32.49
N LEU A 169 -31.85 4.41 31.40
CA LEU A 169 -30.75 3.88 30.61
C LEU A 169 -29.91 5.00 29.98
N VAL A 170 -30.53 6.07 29.44
CA VAL A 170 -29.82 7.25 28.93
C VAL A 170 -28.98 7.90 30.03
N VAL A 171 -29.58 8.12 31.21
CA VAL A 171 -28.89 8.74 32.36
C VAL A 171 -27.74 7.87 32.85
N LEU A 172 -27.94 6.55 32.97
CA LEU A 172 -26.89 5.61 33.36
C LEU A 172 -25.69 5.66 32.40
N VAL A 173 -25.96 5.68 31.10
CA VAL A 173 -24.91 5.77 30.08
C VAL A 173 -24.25 7.14 30.13
N ALA A 174 -25.01 8.23 30.30
CA ALA A 174 -24.47 9.58 30.41
C ALA A 174 -23.56 9.74 31.65
N GLU A 175 -23.96 9.19 32.79
CA GLU A 175 -23.14 9.24 34.02
C GLU A 175 -21.91 8.35 33.90
N SER A 176 -22.05 7.15 33.34
CA SER A 176 -20.89 6.30 33.04
C SER A 176 -19.91 6.96 32.07
N ILE A 177 -20.40 7.77 31.12
CA ILE A 177 -19.60 8.56 30.20
C ILE A 177 -18.94 9.74 30.91
N ARG A 178 -19.60 10.34 31.90
CA ARG A 178 -19.09 11.48 32.65
C ARG A 178 -17.88 11.11 33.50
N ASP A 179 -17.96 9.97 34.19
CA ASP A 179 -16.92 9.52 35.13
C ASP A 179 -15.71 8.88 34.45
N ASP A 180 -15.85 8.45 33.19
CA ASP A 180 -14.74 7.83 32.47
C ASP A 180 -13.80 8.88 31.87
N THR A 181 -12.50 8.70 32.00
CA THR A 181 -11.51 9.51 31.27
C THR A 181 -11.26 8.98 29.87
N ASP A 182 -11.58 7.71 29.62
CA ASP A 182 -11.35 7.04 28.35
C ASP A 182 -12.47 7.39 27.34
N GLN A 183 -12.14 8.17 26.31
CA GLN A 183 -13.07 8.53 25.24
C GLN A 183 -13.53 7.32 24.42
N GLU A 184 -12.73 6.26 24.30
CA GLU A 184 -13.11 5.06 23.55
C GLU A 184 -14.22 4.31 24.27
N ARG A 185 -14.07 4.14 25.58
CA ARG A 185 -15.08 3.49 26.42
C ARG A 185 -16.43 4.20 26.32
N LYS A 186 -16.45 5.54 26.31
CA LYS A 186 -17.66 6.34 26.09
C LYS A 186 -18.36 5.98 24.77
N ARG A 187 -17.60 5.93 23.67
CA ARG A 187 -18.13 5.63 22.32
C ARG A 187 -18.64 4.20 22.21
N ILE A 188 -17.94 3.24 22.80
CA ILE A 188 -18.33 1.83 22.83
C ILE A 188 -19.65 1.66 23.61
N LEU A 189 -19.78 2.31 24.77
CA LEU A 189 -21.00 2.30 25.58
C LEU A 189 -22.20 2.91 24.84
N LEU A 190 -22.01 4.03 24.14
CA LEU A 190 -23.05 4.64 23.30
C LEU A 190 -23.51 3.70 22.17
N ARG A 191 -22.58 2.97 21.54
CA ARG A 191 -22.92 2.08 20.43
C ARG A 191 -23.69 0.83 20.88
N LEU A 192 -23.35 0.28 22.04
CA LEU A 192 -23.96 -0.95 22.57
C LEU A 192 -25.33 -0.73 23.17
N SER A 193 -25.53 0.46 23.76
CA SER A 193 -26.73 0.80 24.51
C SER A 193 -27.97 0.99 23.64
N LEU A 194 -27.83 1.01 22.30
CA LEU A 194 -28.93 1.21 21.35
C LEU A 194 -29.80 2.43 21.70
N LEU A 195 -29.21 3.43 22.37
CA LEU A 195 -29.96 4.56 22.91
C LEU A 195 -30.68 5.36 21.84
N TRP A 196 -30.05 5.52 20.68
CA TRP A 196 -30.65 6.25 19.57
C TRP A 196 -31.95 5.60 19.07
N PRO A 197 -31.96 4.34 18.59
CA PRO A 197 -33.20 3.74 18.11
C PRO A 197 -34.23 3.54 19.23
N LEU A 198 -33.80 3.21 20.45
CA LEU A 198 -34.72 3.06 21.59
C LEU A 198 -35.37 4.39 21.98
N GLY A 199 -34.58 5.45 22.10
CA GLY A 199 -35.08 6.79 22.38
C GLY A 199 -36.02 7.27 21.29
N LEU A 200 -35.66 7.05 20.01
CA LEU A 200 -36.52 7.43 18.89
C LEU A 200 -37.84 6.66 18.91
N LEU A 201 -37.83 5.33 19.07
CA LEU A 201 -39.06 4.52 19.17
C LEU A 201 -39.91 4.93 20.37
N ALA A 202 -39.28 5.19 21.52
CA ALA A 202 -39.96 5.69 22.73
C ALA A 202 -40.65 7.04 22.50
N THR A 203 -40.12 7.89 21.60
CA THR A 203 -40.73 9.17 21.23
C THR A 203 -41.77 9.07 20.11
N LEU A 204 -41.57 8.22 19.10
CA LEU A 204 -42.42 8.14 17.91
C LEU A 204 -43.71 7.32 18.12
N ILE A 205 -43.65 6.25 18.90
CA ILE A 205 -44.81 5.36 19.13
C ILE A 205 -45.98 6.10 19.80
N PRO A 206 -45.77 6.95 20.83
CA PRO A 206 -46.84 7.75 21.44
C PRO A 206 -47.51 8.71 20.47
N ILE A 207 -46.73 9.29 19.56
CA ILE A 207 -47.26 10.18 18.51
C ILE A 207 -48.20 9.39 17.60
N GLY A 208 -47.90 8.13 17.30
CA GLY A 208 -48.78 7.25 16.55
C GLY A 208 -50.10 6.92 17.25
N PHE A 209 -50.14 6.89 18.59
CA PHE A 209 -51.39 6.70 19.36
C PHE A 209 -52.38 7.84 19.17
N LEU A 210 -51.93 9.04 18.80
CA LEU A 210 -52.83 10.14 18.45
C LEU A 210 -53.65 9.85 17.18
N TRP A 211 -53.27 8.85 16.38
CA TRP A 211 -53.85 8.57 15.07
C TRP A 211 -54.72 7.31 15.02
N ILE A 212 -54.56 6.37 15.96
CA ILE A 212 -55.22 5.05 15.94
C ILE A 212 -55.70 4.68 17.36
N SER A 213 -56.92 4.15 17.45
CA SER A 213 -57.44 3.55 18.67
C SER A 213 -56.61 2.33 19.10
N THR A 214 -56.60 2.02 20.39
CA THR A 214 -55.84 0.91 20.99
C THR A 214 -56.13 -0.41 20.26
N SER A 215 -55.16 -0.89 19.50
CA SER A 215 -55.23 -2.12 18.70
C SER A 215 -54.18 -3.12 19.17
N ARG A 216 -54.34 -4.41 18.86
CA ARG A 216 -53.40 -5.44 19.33
C ARG A 216 -51.97 -5.22 18.82
N ILE A 217 -51.81 -4.64 17.63
CA ILE A 217 -50.49 -4.29 17.06
C ILE A 217 -49.73 -3.29 17.94
N VAL A 218 -50.42 -2.39 18.65
CA VAL A 218 -49.78 -1.45 19.57
C VAL A 218 -49.11 -2.19 20.72
N ILE A 219 -49.80 -3.16 21.32
CA ILE A 219 -49.27 -4.00 22.40
C ILE A 219 -48.05 -4.79 21.90
N VAL A 220 -48.10 -5.31 20.68
CA VAL A 220 -46.97 -6.01 20.07
C VAL A 220 -45.77 -5.08 19.89
N MET A 221 -45.97 -3.86 19.38
CA MET A 221 -44.91 -2.87 19.24
C MET A 221 -44.29 -2.50 20.59
N GLU A 222 -45.11 -2.34 21.63
CA GLU A 222 -44.65 -2.07 22.98
C GLU A 222 -43.81 -3.24 23.55
N LEU A 223 -44.26 -4.48 23.39
CA LEU A 223 -43.49 -5.67 23.77
C LEU A 223 -42.15 -5.76 23.02
N VAL A 224 -42.12 -5.40 21.74
CA VAL A 224 -40.88 -5.34 20.94
C VAL A 224 -39.92 -4.30 21.52
N VAL A 225 -40.39 -3.10 21.83
CA VAL A 225 -39.53 -2.06 22.44
C VAL A 225 -39.08 -2.48 23.84
N ALA A 226 -39.94 -3.11 24.64
CA ALA A 226 -39.58 -3.63 25.96
C ALA A 226 -38.48 -4.69 25.86
N GLY A 227 -38.65 -5.66 24.95
CA GLY A 227 -37.65 -6.68 24.67
C GLY A 227 -36.31 -6.09 24.20
N LEU A 228 -36.34 -5.11 23.30
CA LEU A 228 -35.13 -4.41 22.85
C LEU A 228 -34.45 -3.62 23.97
N THR A 229 -35.23 -3.00 24.87
CA THR A 229 -34.70 -2.25 26.02
C THR A 229 -34.02 -3.17 27.02
N ILE A 230 -34.66 -4.30 27.37
CA ILE A 230 -34.07 -5.33 28.24
C ILE A 230 -32.81 -5.92 27.60
N TYR A 231 -32.84 -6.18 26.29
CA TYR A 231 -31.67 -6.64 25.55
C TYR A 231 -30.52 -5.63 25.58
N ALA A 232 -30.80 -4.34 25.35
CA ALA A 232 -29.79 -3.29 25.39
C ALA A 232 -29.18 -3.12 26.78
N PHE A 233 -30.03 -3.12 27.82
CA PHE A 233 -29.60 -3.00 29.22
C PHE A 233 -28.76 -4.20 29.67
N SER A 234 -29.21 -5.43 29.39
CA SER A 234 -28.45 -6.65 29.71
C SER A 234 -27.09 -6.69 29.01
N ARG A 235 -27.03 -6.25 27.74
CA ARG A 235 -25.77 -6.15 26.99
C ARG A 235 -24.83 -5.08 27.57
N LEU A 236 -25.36 -3.93 27.99
CA LEU A 236 -24.58 -2.88 28.64
C LEU A 236 -23.98 -3.38 29.96
N ILE A 237 -24.79 -4.00 30.82
CA ILE A 237 -24.34 -4.57 32.10
C ILE A 237 -23.30 -5.65 31.86
N ALA A 238 -23.54 -6.57 30.94
CA ALA A 238 -22.56 -7.62 30.61
C ALA A 238 -21.22 -7.03 30.18
N ASN A 239 -21.22 -5.93 29.41
CA ASN A 239 -19.98 -5.26 29.00
C ASN A 239 -19.27 -4.50 30.14
N LEU A 240 -20.04 -3.90 31.05
CA LEU A 240 -19.48 -3.21 32.21
C LEU A 240 -18.87 -4.21 33.20
N LEU A 241 -19.50 -5.36 33.42
CA LEU A 241 -19.06 -6.36 34.38
C LEU A 241 -17.97 -7.30 33.85
N ASN A 242 -17.89 -7.54 32.54
CA ASN A 242 -16.94 -8.49 31.97
C ASN A 242 -15.79 -7.79 31.22
N PRO A 243 -14.55 -7.79 31.78
CA PRO A 243 -13.40 -7.12 31.15
C PRO A 243 -13.02 -7.73 29.80
N VAL A 244 -13.23 -9.04 29.60
CA VAL A 244 -12.93 -9.72 28.33
C VAL A 244 -13.89 -9.29 27.22
N LEU A 245 -15.18 -9.12 27.54
CA LEU A 245 -16.16 -8.60 26.57
C LEU A 245 -15.85 -7.16 26.19
N ARG A 246 -15.42 -6.35 27.15
CA ARG A 246 -15.01 -4.96 26.93
C ARG A 246 -13.86 -4.87 25.94
N GLU A 247 -12.82 -5.67 26.16
CA GLU A 247 -11.66 -5.67 25.29
C GLU A 247 -12.00 -6.18 23.87
N ARG A 248 -12.82 -7.22 23.75
CA ARG A 248 -13.31 -7.68 22.44
C ARG A 248 -14.07 -6.60 21.68
N GLN A 249 -14.83 -5.76 22.38
CA GLN A 249 -15.58 -4.68 21.75
C GLN A 249 -14.71 -3.47 21.42
N ARG A 250 -13.68 -3.20 22.22
CA ARG A 250 -12.64 -2.23 21.89
C ARG A 250 -11.91 -2.62 20.62
N VAL A 251 -11.44 -3.87 20.54
CA VAL A 251 -10.82 -4.44 19.33
C VAL A 251 -11.76 -4.34 18.13
N ALA A 252 -13.01 -4.80 18.24
CA ALA A 252 -13.98 -4.72 17.14
C ALA A 252 -14.29 -3.28 16.70
N PHE A 253 -14.24 -2.33 17.62
CA PHE A 253 -14.40 -0.91 17.32
C PHE A 253 -13.19 -0.35 16.55
N LEU A 254 -11.97 -0.64 17.01
CA LEU A 254 -10.73 -0.27 16.34
C LEU A 254 -10.65 -0.91 14.96
N GLU A 255 -11.01 -2.19 14.82
CA GLU A 255 -11.08 -2.89 13.52
C GLU A 255 -12.01 -2.14 12.53
N GLY A 256 -13.21 -1.77 12.98
CA GLY A 256 -14.15 -1.00 12.15
C GLY A 256 -13.56 0.35 11.70
N ARG A 257 -12.73 0.98 12.53
CA ARG A 257 -12.07 2.25 12.21
C ARG A 257 -10.91 2.07 11.27
N VAL A 258 -10.00 1.14 11.57
CA VAL A 258 -8.87 0.79 10.68
C VAL A 258 -9.40 0.51 9.29
N ARG A 259 -10.47 -0.28 9.17
CA ARG A 259 -11.11 -0.55 7.88
C ARG A 259 -11.57 0.72 7.16
N ASN A 260 -12.20 1.65 7.87
CA ASN A 260 -12.65 2.92 7.29
C ASN A 260 -11.48 3.81 6.87
N ILE A 261 -10.41 3.84 7.68
CA ILE A 261 -9.23 4.66 7.45
C ILE A 261 -8.43 4.12 6.28
N VAL A 262 -8.18 2.82 6.23
CA VAL A 262 -7.49 2.19 5.09
C VAL A 262 -8.26 2.42 3.81
N ARG A 263 -9.60 2.29 3.83
CA ARG A 263 -10.44 2.63 2.68
C ARG A 263 -10.37 4.10 2.31
N GLN A 264 -10.27 5.00 3.29
CA GLN A 264 -10.16 6.42 3.06
C GLN A 264 -8.78 6.81 2.49
N SER A 265 -7.69 6.29 3.06
CA SER A 265 -6.33 6.46 2.57
C SER A 265 -6.17 5.86 1.16
N ALA A 266 -6.74 4.67 0.90
CA ALA A 266 -6.83 4.11 -0.45
C ALA A 266 -7.61 5.02 -1.42
N ARG A 267 -8.74 5.59 -0.98
CA ARG A 267 -9.49 6.58 -1.78
C ARG A 267 -8.63 7.79 -2.09
N GLU A 268 -7.88 8.30 -1.12
CA GLU A 268 -7.02 9.48 -1.29
C GLU A 268 -5.90 9.22 -2.29
N ARG A 269 -5.23 8.07 -2.19
CA ARG A 269 -4.20 7.64 -3.15
C ARG A 269 -4.77 7.49 -4.55
N ILE A 270 -5.89 6.79 -4.71
CA ILE A 270 -6.55 6.62 -6.01
C ILE A 270 -7.03 7.98 -6.54
N ALA A 271 -7.57 8.85 -5.69
CA ALA A 271 -7.99 10.19 -6.06
C ALA A 271 -6.81 11.03 -6.58
N ASN A 272 -5.68 10.98 -5.89
CA ASN A 272 -4.46 11.68 -6.28
C ASN A 272 -3.86 11.12 -7.58
N ASN A 273 -3.92 9.80 -7.78
CA ASN A 273 -3.51 9.17 -9.04
C ASN A 273 -4.45 9.57 -10.19
N VAL A 274 -5.76 9.58 -9.97
CA VAL A 274 -6.74 10.05 -10.96
C VAL A 274 -6.54 11.53 -11.27
N LEU A 275 -6.27 12.37 -10.26
CA LEU A 275 -5.93 13.77 -10.44
C LEU A 275 -4.65 13.92 -11.28
N ALA A 276 -3.61 13.16 -10.95
CA ALA A 276 -2.39 13.14 -11.72
C ALA A 276 -2.65 12.67 -13.16
N GLU A 277 -3.49 11.68 -13.42
CA GLU A 277 -3.85 11.23 -14.78
C GLU A 277 -4.73 12.25 -15.55
N THR A 278 -5.51 13.06 -14.84
CA THR A 278 -6.48 13.98 -15.46
C THR A 278 -5.94 15.39 -15.66
N VAL A 279 -4.97 15.83 -14.85
CA VAL A 279 -4.41 17.19 -14.85
C VAL A 279 -3.00 17.21 -15.43
N GLY A 280 -2.79 18.01 -16.48
CA GLY A 280 -1.48 18.24 -17.12
C GLY A 280 -1.59 18.46 -18.63
N SER A 281 -0.53 18.98 -19.26
CA SER A 281 -0.56 19.50 -20.64
C SER A 281 -1.08 18.53 -21.72
N THR A 282 -0.94 17.21 -21.53
CA THR A 282 -1.43 16.17 -22.46
C THR A 282 -2.70 15.45 -21.98
N LYS A 283 -3.36 15.96 -20.95
CA LYS A 283 -4.43 15.27 -20.21
C LYS A 283 -5.77 15.99 -20.36
N PRO A 284 -6.91 15.36 -19.94
CA PRO A 284 -8.25 15.93 -20.11
C PRO A 284 -8.44 17.36 -19.57
N VAL A 285 -7.70 17.72 -18.51
CA VAL A 285 -7.61 19.06 -17.93
C VAL A 285 -6.21 19.61 -18.21
N SER A 286 -6.04 20.17 -19.40
CA SER A 286 -4.71 20.54 -19.94
C SER A 286 -4.20 21.90 -19.49
N THR A 287 -5.08 22.79 -19.03
CA THR A 287 -4.72 24.15 -18.56
C THR A 287 -3.90 24.14 -17.27
N PHE A 288 -4.09 23.14 -16.42
CA PHE A 288 -3.47 23.08 -15.10
C PHE A 288 -2.30 22.07 -15.06
N THR A 289 -1.22 22.44 -14.39
CA THR A 289 -0.12 21.55 -14.03
C THR A 289 -0.18 21.23 -12.53
N LEU A 290 -0.06 19.96 -12.15
CA LEU A 290 -0.01 19.57 -10.75
C LEU A 290 1.34 20.00 -10.15
N ALA A 291 1.33 20.67 -9.01
CA ALA A 291 2.54 20.96 -8.24
C ALA A 291 2.37 20.53 -6.79
N SER A 292 3.46 20.03 -6.19
CA SER A 292 3.45 19.43 -4.85
C SER A 292 3.30 20.46 -3.73
N SER A 293 3.79 21.68 -3.91
CA SER A 293 3.61 22.78 -2.97
C SER A 293 3.99 24.13 -3.58
N ARG A 294 3.61 25.21 -2.92
CA ARG A 294 3.95 26.58 -3.31
C ARG A 294 5.46 26.86 -3.30
N SER A 295 6.21 26.28 -2.38
CA SER A 295 7.67 26.50 -2.27
C SER A 295 8.46 26.04 -3.49
N TRP A 296 7.92 25.10 -4.26
CA TRP A 296 8.55 24.62 -5.51
C TRP A 296 8.41 25.61 -6.67
N ILE A 297 7.55 26.63 -6.52
CA ILE A 297 7.22 27.62 -7.55
C ILE A 297 7.59 29.04 -7.08
N GLU A 298 8.13 29.17 -5.86
CA GLU A 298 8.41 30.47 -5.23
C GLU A 298 9.52 31.27 -5.92
N SER A 299 10.41 30.62 -6.66
CA SER A 299 11.39 31.29 -7.52
C SER A 299 10.73 32.18 -8.58
N ASP A 300 9.46 31.94 -8.88
CA ASP A 300 8.65 32.66 -9.86
C ASP A 300 7.47 33.41 -9.22
N SER A 301 7.53 33.67 -7.90
CA SER A 301 6.42 34.24 -7.11
C SER A 301 5.94 35.61 -7.59
N GLN A 302 6.77 36.39 -8.27
CA GLN A 302 6.37 37.68 -8.85
C GLN A 302 5.55 37.53 -10.15
N SER A 303 5.63 36.38 -10.81
CA SER A 303 4.96 36.13 -12.08
C SER A 303 3.63 35.40 -11.92
N LEU A 304 3.27 35.00 -10.69
CA LEU A 304 2.08 34.23 -10.37
C LEU A 304 1.20 34.94 -9.33
N ILE A 305 -0.12 34.84 -9.50
CA ILE A 305 -1.11 35.11 -8.47
C ILE A 305 -1.58 33.80 -7.84
N PHE A 306 -1.61 33.78 -6.51
CA PHE A 306 -2.05 32.64 -5.72
C PHE A 306 -3.50 32.84 -5.28
N ILE A 307 -4.33 31.82 -5.52
CA ILE A 307 -5.76 31.84 -5.22
C ILE A 307 -6.03 30.92 -4.04
N ASP A 308 -6.61 31.47 -2.99
CA ASP A 308 -6.95 30.76 -1.77
C ASP A 308 -8.21 29.90 -1.91
N ALA A 309 -8.25 28.83 -1.12
CA ALA A 309 -9.42 28.00 -0.97
C ALA A 309 -10.60 28.79 -0.36
N PRO A 310 -11.82 28.59 -0.89
CA PRO A 310 -13.01 29.33 -0.47
C PRO A 310 -13.43 29.02 0.98
N LYS A 311 -13.05 27.84 1.50
CA LYS A 311 -13.33 27.40 2.86
C LYS A 311 -12.10 26.70 3.43
N SER A 312 -11.95 26.75 4.74
CA SER A 312 -11.04 25.87 5.48
C SER A 312 -11.62 24.47 5.60
N GLY A 313 -10.77 23.53 5.98
CA GLY A 313 -11.09 22.12 6.15
C GLY A 313 -10.39 21.25 5.13
N ARG A 314 -10.75 19.98 5.12
CA ARG A 314 -10.12 18.96 4.30
C ARG A 314 -10.69 18.93 2.89
N LEU A 315 -9.86 18.89 1.85
CA LEU A 315 -10.32 18.73 0.47
C LEU A 315 -10.84 17.29 0.24
N VAL A 316 -12.17 17.12 0.23
CA VAL A 316 -12.84 15.80 0.15
C VAL A 316 -13.34 15.48 -1.26
N ASP A 317 -13.41 16.47 -2.15
CA ASP A 317 -13.80 16.23 -3.53
C ASP A 317 -13.43 17.37 -4.48
N VAL A 318 -13.25 17.01 -5.75
CA VAL A 318 -12.96 17.93 -6.85
C VAL A 318 -13.89 17.62 -8.02
N GLN A 319 -14.65 18.61 -8.49
CA GLN A 319 -15.50 18.48 -9.66
C GLN A 319 -14.68 18.71 -10.93
N LEU A 320 -14.13 17.62 -11.49
CA LEU A 320 -13.18 17.64 -12.61
C LEU A 320 -13.74 18.31 -13.87
N GLU A 321 -15.04 18.14 -14.15
CA GLU A 321 -15.70 18.77 -15.30
C GLU A 321 -15.79 20.30 -15.16
N GLU A 322 -16.06 20.80 -13.95
CA GLU A 322 -16.11 22.25 -13.69
C GLU A 322 -14.69 22.83 -13.64
N LEU A 323 -13.73 22.09 -13.10
CA LEU A 323 -12.31 22.46 -13.16
C LEU A 323 -11.84 22.59 -14.61
N LYS A 324 -12.24 21.66 -15.49
CA LYS A 324 -11.96 21.74 -16.92
C LYS A 324 -12.59 22.99 -17.54
N LYS A 325 -13.89 23.23 -17.31
CA LYS A 325 -14.59 24.40 -17.84
C LYS A 325 -13.92 25.70 -17.39
N LEU A 326 -13.49 25.78 -16.12
CA LEU A 326 -12.74 26.93 -15.62
C LEU A 326 -11.42 27.09 -16.38
N GLY A 327 -10.65 26.00 -16.55
CA GLY A 327 -9.41 26.02 -17.30
C GLY A 327 -9.59 26.45 -18.76
N ASP A 328 -10.61 25.92 -19.44
CA ASP A 328 -10.93 26.26 -20.84
C ASP A 328 -11.33 27.74 -20.99
N ARG A 329 -12.10 28.28 -20.03
CA ARG A 329 -12.51 29.69 -20.04
C ARG A 329 -11.35 30.63 -19.76
N ILE A 330 -10.51 30.31 -18.78
CA ILE A 330 -9.34 31.13 -18.48
C ILE A 330 -8.38 31.13 -19.66
N ASP A 331 -8.13 29.99 -20.30
CA ASP A 331 -7.32 29.91 -21.51
C ASP A 331 -7.91 30.74 -22.67
N TRP A 332 -9.24 30.73 -22.83
CA TRP A 332 -9.91 31.60 -23.80
C TRP A 332 -9.70 33.09 -23.48
N ILE A 333 -9.83 33.50 -22.22
CA ILE A 333 -9.57 34.89 -21.78
C ILE A 333 -8.11 35.26 -22.07
N THR A 334 -7.15 34.39 -21.74
CA THR A 334 -5.74 34.70 -21.93
C THR A 334 -5.34 34.80 -23.39
N ARG A 335 -5.87 33.94 -24.25
CA ARG A 335 -5.67 34.04 -25.70
C ARG A 335 -6.25 35.31 -26.28
N THR A 336 -7.48 35.64 -25.87
CA THR A 336 -8.21 36.79 -26.44
C THR A 336 -7.58 38.12 -26.03
N HIS A 337 -7.08 38.22 -24.80
CA HIS A 337 -6.63 39.50 -24.24
C HIS A 337 -5.11 39.66 -24.15
N PHE A 338 -4.36 38.56 -23.99
CA PHE A 338 -2.90 38.61 -23.83
C PHE A 338 -2.15 37.95 -25.00
N GLY A 339 -2.85 37.28 -25.91
CA GLY A 339 -2.23 36.55 -27.02
C GLY A 339 -1.45 35.31 -26.57
N VAL A 340 -1.65 34.85 -25.33
CA VAL A 340 -0.94 33.72 -24.73
C VAL A 340 -1.91 32.56 -24.48
N SER A 341 -1.54 31.37 -24.92
CA SER A 341 -2.24 30.12 -24.64
C SER A 341 -1.64 29.44 -23.40
N LEU A 342 -2.49 28.98 -22.49
CA LEU A 342 -2.12 28.12 -21.37
C LEU A 342 -2.00 26.64 -21.79
N LEU A 343 -2.47 26.29 -23.00
CA LEU A 343 -2.55 24.91 -23.49
C LEU A 343 -1.37 24.43 -24.35
N GLU A 344 -0.50 25.32 -24.85
CA GLU A 344 0.50 24.95 -25.86
C GLU A 344 1.89 24.65 -25.27
N THR A 345 2.42 23.46 -25.57
CA THR A 345 3.83 23.07 -25.37
C THR A 345 4.66 23.19 -26.66
N GLY A 346 4.29 24.06 -27.60
CA GLY A 346 5.02 24.24 -28.86
C GLY A 346 4.93 25.67 -29.38
N PRO A 347 5.95 26.15 -30.12
CA PRO A 347 5.97 27.51 -30.64
C PRO A 347 4.89 27.67 -31.71
N THR A 348 3.79 28.31 -31.37
CA THR A 348 2.88 28.87 -32.36
C THR A 348 3.62 30.00 -33.08
N ARG A 349 4.11 29.72 -34.29
CA ARG A 349 4.50 30.77 -35.23
C ARG A 349 3.28 31.65 -35.48
N PRO A 350 3.33 32.97 -35.24
CA PRO A 350 2.32 33.85 -35.78
C PRO A 350 2.52 33.93 -37.29
N LEU A 351 1.47 33.64 -38.05
CA LEU A 351 1.43 33.91 -39.48
C LEU A 351 1.19 35.41 -39.68
N ALA A 352 2.17 36.07 -40.30
CA ALA A 352 2.15 37.39 -40.96
C ALA A 352 2.33 38.69 -40.11
N ALA A 353 3.55 39.26 -40.17
CA ALA A 353 3.88 40.58 -40.77
C ALA A 353 5.35 40.93 -40.41
N LEU A 354 6.31 40.86 -41.33
CA LEU A 354 6.81 42.02 -42.10
C LEU A 354 7.05 43.28 -41.23
N VAL A 355 8.32 43.47 -40.88
CA VAL A 355 9.09 44.73 -40.70
C VAL A 355 10.02 44.58 -39.49
N GLY A 356 11.32 44.80 -39.75
CA GLY A 356 12.43 44.54 -38.83
C GLY A 356 12.24 45.16 -37.45
N SER A 357 12.19 44.31 -36.44
CA SER A 357 12.37 44.66 -35.05
C SER A 357 12.87 43.40 -34.32
N ALA A 358 13.68 43.64 -33.29
CA ALA A 358 14.48 42.65 -32.57
C ALA A 358 13.79 41.29 -32.36
N VAL A 359 14.54 40.20 -32.55
CA VAL A 359 14.11 38.84 -32.19
C VAL A 359 13.47 38.88 -30.80
N PRO A 360 12.15 38.70 -30.66
CA PRO A 360 11.53 38.67 -29.35
C PRO A 360 12.14 37.47 -28.62
N ARG A 361 12.58 37.68 -27.38
CA ARG A 361 12.93 36.55 -26.49
C ARG A 361 11.77 35.55 -26.54
N PRO A 362 12.04 34.23 -26.61
CA PRO A 362 10.97 33.25 -26.54
C PRO A 362 10.12 33.56 -25.31
N TYR A 363 8.83 33.83 -25.51
CA TYR A 363 7.88 34.04 -24.43
C TYR A 363 7.93 32.79 -23.55
N GLU A 364 8.40 32.95 -22.32
CA GLU A 364 8.40 31.87 -21.33
C GLU A 364 6.94 31.57 -20.99
N PHE A 365 6.47 30.38 -21.36
CA PHE A 365 5.08 29.98 -21.19
C PHE A 365 4.73 29.95 -19.69
N LYS A 366 3.87 30.87 -19.25
CA LYS A 366 3.39 30.91 -17.86
C LYS A 366 2.25 29.90 -17.68
N LYS A 367 2.49 28.86 -16.87
CA LYS A 367 1.53 27.78 -16.60
C LYS A 367 0.59 28.15 -15.46
N ALA A 368 -0.63 27.61 -15.48
CA ALA A 368 -1.48 27.58 -14.30
C ALA A 368 -1.20 26.30 -13.51
N TYR A 369 -1.23 26.39 -12.17
CA TYR A 369 -0.90 25.28 -11.28
C TYR A 369 -2.05 24.92 -10.35
N PHE A 370 -2.20 23.63 -10.10
CA PHE A 370 -3.05 23.07 -9.06
C PHE A 370 -2.16 22.58 -7.91
N LEU A 371 -2.32 23.19 -6.73
CA LEU A 371 -1.32 23.10 -5.64
C LEU A 371 -1.71 22.17 -4.49
N LYS A 372 -2.95 21.67 -4.45
CA LYS A 372 -3.45 20.84 -3.35
C LYS A 372 -3.77 19.44 -3.81
N ARG A 373 -3.47 18.45 -2.99
CA ARG A 373 -3.85 17.06 -3.19
C ARG A 373 -5.21 16.80 -2.57
N PHE A 374 -5.87 15.77 -3.07
CA PHE A 374 -7.05 15.23 -2.42
C PHE A 374 -6.68 14.72 -1.02
N GLY A 375 -7.47 15.11 -0.02
CA GLY A 375 -7.20 14.81 1.39
C GLY A 375 -6.36 15.88 2.11
N ASP A 376 -5.80 16.87 1.42
CA ASP A 376 -5.04 17.94 2.07
C ASP A 376 -5.93 18.79 2.97
N GLU A 377 -5.36 19.18 4.12
CA GLU A 377 -6.00 20.10 5.05
C GLU A 377 -5.71 21.56 4.67
N VAL A 378 -6.76 22.36 4.61
CA VAL A 378 -6.69 23.81 4.42
C VAL A 378 -6.93 24.47 5.78
N PRO A 379 -5.91 25.09 6.39
CA PRO A 379 -6.05 25.68 7.71
C PRO A 379 -7.00 26.89 7.69
N ASP A 380 -7.54 27.23 8.85
CA ASP A 380 -8.19 28.52 9.07
C ASP A 380 -7.22 29.68 8.79
N ARG A 381 -7.77 30.85 8.44
CA ARG A 381 -6.93 32.04 8.18
C ARG A 381 -6.10 32.34 9.43
N SER A 382 -4.79 32.18 9.30
CA SER A 382 -3.81 32.43 10.36
C SER A 382 -2.73 33.35 9.82
N LEU A 383 -2.33 34.32 10.65
CA LEU A 383 -1.21 35.22 10.35
C LEU A 383 0.13 34.47 10.26
N PHE A 384 0.22 33.27 10.85
CA PHE A 384 1.45 32.49 10.92
C PHE A 384 1.65 31.52 9.75
N VAL A 385 0.58 31.22 9.00
CA VAL A 385 0.63 30.30 7.84
C VAL A 385 -0.17 30.91 6.69
N PRO A 386 0.24 32.08 6.15
CA PRO A 386 -0.50 32.76 5.09
C PRO A 386 -0.63 31.90 3.82
N ASP A 387 0.35 31.02 3.58
CA ASP A 387 0.50 30.30 2.32
C ASP A 387 -0.20 28.93 2.32
N GLY A 388 -0.70 28.49 3.48
CA GLY A 388 -1.31 27.18 3.64
C GLY A 388 -2.67 27.03 2.94
N ARG A 389 -3.31 28.14 2.58
CA ARG A 389 -4.68 28.17 2.02
C ARG A 389 -4.74 28.12 0.50
N THR A 390 -3.63 28.32 -0.18
CA THR A 390 -3.61 28.42 -1.64
C THR A 390 -3.94 27.07 -2.30
N ILE A 391 -4.85 27.09 -3.29
CA ILE A 391 -5.27 25.91 -4.05
C ILE A 391 -4.94 25.97 -5.54
N LEU A 392 -4.93 27.17 -6.12
CA LEU A 392 -4.57 27.41 -7.52
C LEU A 392 -3.52 28.51 -7.60
N ALA A 393 -2.67 28.44 -8.62
CA ALA A 393 -1.82 29.55 -9.02
C ALA A 393 -2.01 29.85 -10.51
N PHE A 394 -2.07 31.12 -10.87
CA PHE A 394 -2.25 31.59 -12.23
C PHE A 394 -1.18 32.63 -12.57
N PRO A 395 -0.91 32.90 -13.86
CA PRO A 395 -0.09 34.05 -14.26
C PRO A 395 -0.63 35.37 -13.68
N ALA A 396 0.26 36.22 -13.16
CA ALA A 396 -0.10 37.49 -12.52
C ALA A 396 -0.87 38.45 -13.45
N GLU A 397 -0.72 38.31 -14.77
CA GLU A 397 -1.47 39.05 -15.78
C GLU A 397 -2.99 38.85 -15.66
N ILE A 398 -3.43 37.68 -15.20
CA ILE A 398 -4.85 37.36 -15.02
C ILE A 398 -5.47 38.22 -13.92
N ALA A 399 -4.67 38.58 -12.90
CA ALA A 399 -5.11 39.45 -11.81
C ALA A 399 -5.47 40.87 -12.27
N GLN A 400 -4.96 41.31 -13.43
CA GLN A 400 -5.27 42.63 -14.00
C GLN A 400 -6.71 42.71 -14.55
N ARG A 401 -7.40 41.57 -14.64
CA ARG A 401 -8.75 41.45 -15.20
C ARG A 401 -9.76 41.08 -14.10
N PRO A 402 -10.57 42.04 -13.63
CA PRO A 402 -11.52 41.80 -12.56
C PRO A 402 -12.63 40.82 -12.95
N ASP A 403 -12.97 40.72 -14.24
CA ASP A 403 -13.92 39.75 -14.78
C ASP A 403 -13.39 38.30 -14.68
N ALA A 404 -12.12 38.08 -15.03
CA ALA A 404 -11.48 36.77 -14.90
C ALA A 404 -11.35 36.34 -13.43
N MET A 405 -10.97 37.27 -12.55
CA MET A 405 -10.88 37.01 -11.11
C MET A 405 -12.24 36.70 -10.49
N ALA A 406 -13.29 37.46 -10.84
CA ALA A 406 -14.65 37.19 -10.38
C ALA A 406 -15.14 35.80 -10.85
N GLU A 407 -14.81 35.40 -12.08
CA GLU A 407 -15.15 34.08 -12.59
C GLU A 407 -14.41 32.94 -11.85
N ILE A 408 -13.12 33.13 -11.54
CA ILE A 408 -12.36 32.19 -10.72
C ILE A 408 -13.03 32.07 -9.35
N GLU A 409 -13.21 33.18 -8.63
CA GLU A 409 -13.75 33.20 -7.26
C GLU A 409 -15.16 32.60 -7.16
N THR A 410 -16.02 32.86 -8.15
CA THR A 410 -17.38 32.30 -8.20
C THR A 410 -17.39 30.81 -8.54
N SER A 411 -16.40 30.31 -9.27
CA SER A 411 -16.33 28.90 -9.67
C SER A 411 -15.74 28.00 -8.57
N LEU A 412 -14.83 28.50 -7.72
CA LEU A 412 -14.13 27.69 -6.70
C LEU A 412 -15.08 26.89 -5.77
N PRO A 413 -16.19 27.44 -5.23
CA PRO A 413 -17.08 26.69 -4.33
C PRO A 413 -17.84 25.56 -5.03
N HIS A 414 -17.94 25.61 -6.36
CA HIS A 414 -18.56 24.57 -7.18
C HIS A 414 -17.56 23.48 -7.57
N ILE A 415 -16.28 23.83 -7.69
CA ILE A 415 -15.21 22.91 -8.05
C ILE A 415 -14.73 22.12 -6.82
N PHE A 416 -14.51 22.79 -5.68
CA PHE A 416 -13.85 22.20 -4.52
C PHE A 416 -14.80 21.99 -3.35
N ARG A 417 -14.76 20.80 -2.76
CA ARG A 417 -15.51 20.47 -1.54
C ARG A 417 -14.58 20.31 -0.36
N PHE A 418 -14.88 21.09 0.67
CA PHE A 418 -14.20 21.00 1.96
C PHE A 418 -15.12 20.40 3.01
N SER A 419 -14.57 19.52 3.85
CA SER A 419 -15.22 19.06 5.07
C SER A 419 -14.52 19.66 6.27
N ALA A 420 -15.31 20.15 7.23
CA ALA A 420 -14.82 20.56 8.54
C ALA A 420 -14.64 19.36 9.49
N GLU A 421 -15.02 18.15 9.06
CA GLU A 421 -14.80 16.94 9.85
C GLU A 421 -13.30 16.64 9.95
N GLU A 422 -12.87 16.34 11.17
CA GLU A 422 -11.51 15.89 11.43
C GLU A 422 -11.20 14.62 10.64
N ALA A 423 -9.99 14.53 10.10
CA ALA A 423 -9.56 13.37 9.34
C ALA A 423 -9.65 12.10 10.20
N SER A 424 -10.23 11.03 9.65
CA SER A 424 -10.34 9.74 10.33
C SER A 424 -8.98 9.19 10.76
N SER A 425 -7.94 9.48 9.97
CA SER A 425 -6.54 9.16 10.26
C SER A 425 -6.04 9.88 11.52
N THR A 426 -6.33 11.17 11.71
CA THR A 426 -5.98 11.92 12.94
C THR A 426 -6.67 11.35 14.18
N ILE A 427 -7.95 10.99 14.06
CA ILE A 427 -8.69 10.36 15.17
C ILE A 427 -8.02 9.03 15.54
N PHE A 428 -7.68 8.20 14.56
CA PHE A 428 -6.99 6.94 14.80
C PHE A 428 -5.58 7.09 15.33
N ARG A 429 -4.82 8.10 14.88
CA ARG A 429 -3.52 8.40 15.46
C ARG A 429 -3.62 8.64 16.97
N ARG A 430 -4.62 9.41 17.41
CA ARG A 430 -4.85 9.65 18.85
C ARG A 430 -5.20 8.37 19.61
N GLU A 431 -5.97 7.47 19.02
CA GLU A 431 -6.33 6.19 19.64
C GLU A 431 -5.14 5.23 19.72
N LEU A 432 -4.34 5.16 18.65
CA LEU A 432 -3.11 4.38 18.64
C LEU A 432 -2.10 4.95 19.65
N GLN A 433 -2.00 6.28 19.75
CA GLN A 433 -1.18 6.95 20.76
C GLN A 433 -1.66 6.64 22.18
N ALA A 434 -2.97 6.67 22.44
CA ALA A 434 -3.51 6.28 23.75
C ALA A 434 -3.18 4.82 24.09
N THR A 435 -3.29 3.92 23.11
CA THR A 435 -2.90 2.50 23.26
C THR A 435 -1.40 2.36 23.55
N LYS A 436 -0.56 3.15 22.87
CA LYS A 436 0.88 3.21 23.13
C LYS A 436 1.16 3.67 24.57
N ASP A 437 0.55 4.77 25.01
CA ASP A 437 0.77 5.35 26.34
C ASP A 437 0.33 4.37 27.45
N GLU A 438 -0.78 3.66 27.23
CA GLU A 438 -1.24 2.57 28.09
C GLU A 438 -0.22 1.41 28.14
N MET A 439 0.38 1.07 27.00
CA MET A 439 1.38 0.01 26.90
C MET A 439 2.71 0.39 27.54
N VAL A 440 3.16 1.65 27.37
CA VAL A 440 4.33 2.21 28.08
C VAL A 440 4.11 2.18 29.59
N SER A 441 2.92 2.53 30.06
CA SER A 441 2.56 2.46 31.47
C SER A 441 2.56 1.02 31.98
N ALA A 442 2.01 0.08 31.21
CA ALA A 442 2.01 -1.35 31.55
C ALA A 442 3.42 -1.96 31.57
N ILE A 443 4.30 -1.56 30.64
CA ILE A 443 5.72 -1.96 30.62
C ILE A 443 6.41 -1.45 31.88
N SER A 444 6.22 -0.17 32.21
CA SER A 444 6.82 0.47 33.38
C SER A 444 6.35 -0.17 34.70
N ALA A 445 5.08 -0.57 34.76
CA ALA A 445 4.50 -1.30 35.89
C ALA A 445 4.79 -2.81 35.89
N GLN A 446 5.56 -3.31 34.91
CA GLN A 446 5.83 -4.74 34.68
C GLN A 446 4.57 -5.63 34.61
N ALA A 447 3.44 -5.07 34.15
CA ALA A 447 2.15 -5.74 34.06
C ALA A 447 2.08 -6.64 32.80
N VAL A 448 2.78 -7.79 32.83
CA VAL A 448 2.95 -8.70 31.67
C VAL A 448 1.63 -9.09 30.99
N SER A 449 0.57 -9.35 31.78
CA SER A 449 -0.75 -9.70 31.22
C SER A 449 -1.36 -8.55 30.42
N LYS A 450 -1.20 -7.30 30.89
CA LYS A 450 -1.71 -6.12 30.20
C LYS A 450 -0.90 -5.79 28.95
N VAL A 451 0.42 -6.00 28.99
CA VAL A 451 1.28 -5.91 27.80
C VAL A 451 0.81 -6.90 26.72
N ASP A 452 0.42 -8.11 27.10
CA ASP A 452 -0.06 -9.13 26.16
C ASP A 452 -1.40 -8.76 25.49
N GLU A 453 -2.30 -8.17 26.27
CA GLU A 453 -3.59 -7.65 25.82
C GLU A 453 -3.38 -6.53 24.79
N LEU A 454 -2.59 -5.51 25.13
CA LEU A 454 -2.32 -4.36 24.25
C LEU A 454 -1.54 -4.76 22.99
N ARG A 455 -0.61 -5.71 23.12
CA ARG A 455 0.07 -6.32 21.96
C ARG A 455 -0.93 -6.95 20.99
N THR A 456 -1.96 -7.61 21.50
CA THR A 456 -3.02 -8.23 20.68
C THR A 456 -3.80 -7.17 19.92
N VAL A 457 -4.02 -5.98 20.50
CA VAL A 457 -4.64 -4.83 19.81
C VAL A 457 -3.82 -4.42 18.59
N TYR A 458 -2.50 -4.21 18.73
CA TYR A 458 -1.61 -3.89 17.59
C TYR A 458 -1.65 -4.94 16.49
N LEU A 459 -1.64 -6.23 16.86
CA LEU A 459 -1.76 -7.32 15.89
C LEU A 459 -3.10 -7.31 15.16
N LYS A 460 -4.20 -7.04 15.87
CA LYS A 460 -5.55 -6.96 15.28
C LYS A 460 -5.69 -5.76 14.34
N VAL A 461 -5.09 -4.63 14.71
CA VAL A 461 -5.01 -3.45 13.84
C VAL A 461 -4.24 -3.78 12.56
N ALA A 462 -3.09 -4.44 12.65
CA ALA A 462 -2.32 -4.85 11.47
C ALA A 462 -3.04 -5.91 10.63
N GLU A 463 -3.70 -6.89 11.25
CA GLU A 463 -4.56 -7.88 10.55
C GLU A 463 -5.66 -7.18 9.78
N GLN A 464 -6.41 -6.27 10.42
CA GLN A 464 -7.50 -5.58 9.76
C GLN A 464 -7.01 -4.65 8.64
N PHE A 465 -5.81 -4.08 8.76
CA PHE A 465 -5.16 -3.33 7.68
C PHE A 465 -4.94 -4.22 6.46
N LEU A 466 -4.29 -5.37 6.66
CA LEU A 466 -4.01 -6.36 5.60
C LEU A 466 -5.30 -6.92 4.97
N GLU A 467 -6.30 -7.25 5.77
CA GLU A 467 -7.61 -7.70 5.28
C GLU A 467 -8.28 -6.63 4.43
N THR A 468 -8.22 -5.37 4.85
CA THR A 468 -8.85 -4.27 4.11
C THR A 468 -8.13 -4.02 2.79
N LEU A 469 -6.80 -4.13 2.75
CA LEU A 469 -6.05 -4.10 1.48
C LEU A 469 -6.45 -5.26 0.56
N GLY A 470 -6.53 -6.48 1.11
CA GLY A 470 -7.02 -7.65 0.38
C GLY A 470 -8.41 -7.45 -0.21
N GLU A 471 -9.35 -6.86 0.56
CA GLU A 471 -10.69 -6.49 0.06
C GLU A 471 -10.66 -5.46 -1.08
N LEU A 472 -9.64 -4.60 -1.12
CA LEU A 472 -9.46 -3.54 -2.12
C LEU A 472 -8.69 -4.01 -3.36
N GLY A 473 -8.38 -5.30 -3.45
CA GLY A 473 -7.84 -5.93 -4.66
C GLY A 473 -6.41 -6.42 -4.57
N GLY A 474 -5.79 -6.46 -3.38
CA GLY A 474 -4.53 -7.20 -3.20
C GLY A 474 -3.64 -6.70 -2.06
N GLY A 475 -2.47 -7.32 -1.95
CA GLY A 475 -1.29 -6.80 -1.25
C GLY A 475 -0.29 -6.22 -2.26
N TYR A 476 0.74 -5.53 -1.77
CA TYR A 476 1.80 -4.98 -2.60
C TYR A 476 2.74 -6.09 -3.10
N SER A 477 3.09 -6.09 -4.39
CA SER A 477 4.22 -6.90 -4.89
C SER A 477 5.56 -6.36 -4.38
N ALA A 478 6.66 -7.11 -4.51
CA ALA A 478 7.95 -6.62 -4.05
C ALA A 478 8.39 -5.31 -4.71
N ASP A 479 8.13 -5.15 -6.01
CA ASP A 479 8.45 -3.94 -6.77
C ASP A 479 7.56 -2.76 -6.38
N GLN A 480 6.26 -3.00 -6.22
CA GLN A 480 5.32 -1.97 -5.77
C GLN A 480 5.67 -1.50 -4.36
N ALA A 481 6.03 -2.41 -3.46
CA ALA A 481 6.49 -2.07 -2.11
C ALA A 481 7.81 -1.28 -2.14
N ARG A 482 8.71 -1.56 -3.08
CA ARG A 482 9.97 -0.81 -3.26
C ARG A 482 9.69 0.62 -3.75
N HIS A 483 8.80 0.78 -4.73
CA HIS A 483 8.36 2.09 -5.21
C HIS A 483 7.64 2.89 -4.13
N GLU A 484 6.76 2.25 -3.37
CA GLU A 484 6.02 2.92 -2.29
C GLU A 484 6.95 3.45 -1.20
N ARG A 485 7.97 2.67 -0.81
CA ARG A 485 8.97 3.07 0.20
C ARG A 485 9.93 4.17 -0.29
N SER A 486 10.17 4.25 -1.61
CA SER A 486 11.04 5.27 -2.21
C SER A 486 10.30 6.53 -2.65
N ALA A 487 8.97 6.50 -2.68
CA ALA A 487 8.16 7.63 -3.08
C ALA A 487 8.27 8.79 -2.08
N LEU A 488 8.80 9.92 -2.54
CA LEU A 488 8.84 11.19 -1.78
C LEU A 488 7.44 11.67 -1.34
N SER A 489 6.37 11.19 -1.99
CA SER A 489 4.98 11.59 -1.74
C SER A 489 4.27 10.83 -0.63
N GLY A 490 4.97 10.03 0.18
CA GLY A 490 4.50 9.54 1.48
C GLY A 490 4.15 8.04 1.52
N GLU A 491 4.81 7.33 2.43
CA GLU A 491 4.41 6.00 2.93
C GLU A 491 2.95 6.05 3.45
N TRP A 492 2.33 4.91 3.73
CA TRP A 492 1.05 4.90 4.45
C TRP A 492 1.28 5.46 5.86
N ASP A 493 0.67 6.61 6.16
CA ASP A 493 0.79 7.26 7.46
C ASP A 493 0.43 6.28 8.59
N GLU A 494 -0.62 5.48 8.39
CA GLU A 494 -1.07 4.50 9.38
C GLU A 494 -0.01 3.42 9.66
N VAL A 495 0.70 2.96 8.63
CA VAL A 495 1.78 1.98 8.78
C VAL A 495 3.02 2.64 9.37
N GLY A 496 3.31 3.88 8.98
CA GLY A 496 4.36 4.70 9.58
C GLY A 496 4.14 4.95 11.07
N TRP A 497 2.91 5.19 11.49
CA TRP A 497 2.52 5.33 12.90
C TRP A 497 2.69 4.04 13.68
N LEU A 498 2.23 2.91 13.13
CA LEU A 498 2.45 1.59 13.73
C LEU A 498 3.94 1.29 13.89
N ARG A 499 4.74 1.54 12.84
CA ARG A 499 6.21 1.37 12.88
C ARG A 499 6.84 2.23 13.98
N THR A 500 6.48 3.52 14.03
CA THR A 500 7.05 4.46 15.00
C THR A 500 6.70 4.07 16.42
N ASP A 501 5.43 3.74 16.68
CA ASP A 501 4.98 3.34 18.01
C ASP A 501 5.64 2.03 18.45
N ILE A 502 5.77 1.03 17.57
CA ILE A 502 6.44 -0.24 17.89
C ILE A 502 7.93 -0.03 18.18
N SER A 503 8.61 0.85 17.44
CA SER A 503 10.01 1.20 17.69
C SER A 503 10.19 1.85 19.07
N GLU A 504 9.33 2.82 19.42
CA GLU A 504 9.33 3.45 20.74
C GLU A 504 9.04 2.43 21.85
N LEU A 505 8.04 1.56 21.65
CA LEU A 505 7.67 0.51 22.60
C LEU A 505 8.79 -0.50 22.79
N ALA A 506 9.49 -0.90 21.74
CA ALA A 506 10.67 -1.76 21.82
C ALA A 506 11.76 -1.09 22.66
N ALA A 507 12.07 0.18 22.39
CA ALA A 507 13.06 0.94 23.17
C ALA A 507 12.70 1.02 24.67
N VAL A 508 11.41 1.22 25.00
CA VAL A 508 10.94 1.24 26.40
C VAL A 508 10.96 -0.17 27.03
N ALA A 509 10.52 -1.20 26.30
CA ALA A 509 10.51 -2.58 26.78
C ALA A 509 11.91 -3.09 27.11
N LEU A 510 12.90 -2.73 26.29
CA LEU A 510 14.30 -3.09 26.50
C LEU A 510 14.92 -2.47 27.76
N ARG A 511 14.37 -1.35 28.24
CA ARG A 511 14.78 -0.68 29.49
C ARG A 511 14.07 -1.23 30.74
N SER A 512 13.08 -2.10 30.59
CA SER A 512 12.29 -2.64 31.70
C SER A 512 12.98 -3.75 32.52
N ASP A 513 14.21 -4.13 32.13
CA ASP A 513 15.00 -5.25 32.67
C ASP A 513 14.33 -6.64 32.62
N SER A 514 13.14 -6.76 32.01
CA SER A 514 12.38 -8.01 31.90
C SER A 514 12.51 -8.62 30.51
N THR A 515 13.15 -9.79 30.41
CA THR A 515 13.24 -10.57 29.16
C THR A 515 11.86 -10.99 28.64
N THR A 516 10.88 -11.17 29.53
CA THR A 516 9.50 -11.52 29.13
C THR A 516 8.81 -10.35 28.44
N ILE A 517 8.95 -9.13 28.98
CA ILE A 517 8.37 -7.93 28.37
C ILE A 517 9.11 -7.60 27.08
N ALA A 518 10.44 -7.56 27.12
CA ALA A 518 11.28 -7.35 25.93
C ALA A 518 10.95 -8.35 24.83
N GLY A 519 10.82 -9.64 25.16
CA GLY A 519 10.44 -10.68 24.21
C GLY A 519 9.04 -10.52 23.63
N LYS A 520 8.04 -10.17 24.45
CA LYS A 520 6.66 -9.96 23.96
C LYS A 520 6.54 -8.77 23.03
N VAL A 521 7.21 -7.66 23.36
CA VAL A 521 7.18 -6.44 22.55
C VAL A 521 8.07 -6.54 21.32
N GLY A 522 9.29 -7.07 21.45
CA GLY A 522 10.21 -7.28 20.32
C GLY A 522 9.70 -8.28 19.28
N TYR A 523 8.88 -9.27 19.70
CA TYR A 523 8.29 -10.20 18.72
C TYR A 523 7.15 -9.58 17.89
N LEU A 524 6.59 -8.43 18.31
CA LEU A 524 5.47 -7.77 17.63
C LEU A 524 5.71 -7.49 16.14
N PRO A 525 6.83 -6.87 15.71
CA PRO A 525 7.12 -6.67 14.29
C PRO A 525 7.17 -7.97 13.48
N PHE A 526 7.81 -9.02 13.99
CA PHE A 526 7.86 -10.33 13.31
C PHE A 526 6.48 -10.98 13.21
N ALA A 527 5.65 -10.84 14.24
CA ALA A 527 4.27 -11.30 14.22
C ALA A 527 3.41 -10.54 13.19
N ILE A 528 3.72 -9.27 12.88
CA ILE A 528 3.09 -8.53 11.78
C ILE A 528 3.63 -9.02 10.42
N ALA A 529 4.95 -9.21 10.29
CA ALA A 529 5.57 -9.72 9.07
C ALA A 529 5.01 -11.10 8.67
N THR A 530 4.84 -12.03 9.62
CA THR A 530 4.23 -13.34 9.35
C THR A 530 2.80 -13.26 8.83
N ARG A 531 2.01 -12.28 9.29
CA ARG A 531 0.64 -12.02 8.79
C ARG A 531 0.69 -11.42 7.39
N ALA A 532 1.66 -10.54 7.12
CA ALA A 532 1.86 -9.97 5.80
C ALA A 532 2.21 -11.06 4.76
N VAL A 533 3.03 -12.07 5.12
CA VAL A 533 3.28 -13.25 4.25
C VAL A 533 1.97 -13.97 3.91
N ARG A 534 1.11 -14.23 4.92
CA ARG A 534 -0.19 -14.89 4.70
C ARG A 534 -1.14 -14.07 3.83
N ALA A 535 -1.06 -12.74 3.93
CA ALA A 535 -1.84 -11.80 3.12
C ALA A 535 -1.19 -11.52 1.75
N ARG A 536 -0.01 -12.09 1.46
CA ARG A 536 0.80 -11.82 0.26
C ARG A 536 1.10 -10.32 0.07
N ASP A 537 1.42 -9.64 1.18
CA ASP A 537 1.76 -8.22 1.17
C ASP A 537 3.25 -8.00 1.43
N HIS A 538 3.97 -7.51 0.43
CA HIS A 538 5.39 -7.22 0.55
C HIS A 538 5.68 -5.90 1.27
N LEU A 539 4.75 -4.94 1.33
CA LEU A 539 4.99 -3.65 1.96
C LEU A 539 5.17 -3.78 3.48
N LEU A 540 4.19 -4.34 4.17
CA LEU A 540 4.24 -4.55 5.61
C LEU A 540 5.32 -5.58 5.96
N PHE A 541 5.47 -6.63 5.15
CA PHE A 541 6.55 -7.60 5.36
C PHE A 541 7.92 -6.92 5.37
N GLN A 542 8.20 -6.09 4.35
CA GLN A 542 9.50 -5.46 4.21
C GLN A 542 9.78 -4.44 5.32
N GLN A 543 8.75 -3.66 5.72
CA GLN A 543 8.87 -2.64 6.76
C GLN A 543 8.99 -3.20 8.18
N PHE A 544 8.33 -4.33 8.48
CA PHE A 544 8.36 -4.91 9.82
C PHE A 544 9.46 -5.95 9.99
N LEU A 545 9.91 -6.65 8.94
CA LEU A 545 11.05 -7.57 9.06
C LEU A 545 12.37 -6.82 9.31
N SER A 546 12.51 -5.58 8.80
CA SER A 546 13.69 -4.75 9.04
C SER A 546 13.89 -4.34 10.50
N PHE A 547 12.91 -4.60 11.38
CA PHE A 547 13.11 -4.44 12.82
C PHE A 547 14.19 -5.34 13.37
N ALA A 548 14.56 -6.45 12.72
CA ALA A 548 15.69 -7.26 13.16
C ALA A 548 16.97 -6.42 13.30
N THR A 549 17.26 -5.56 12.33
CA THR A 549 18.41 -4.65 12.34
C THR A 549 18.25 -3.53 13.37
N HIS A 550 17.03 -2.97 13.49
CA HIS A 550 16.74 -1.94 14.49
C HIS A 550 16.89 -2.47 15.92
N GLU A 551 16.36 -3.65 16.21
CA GLU A 551 16.44 -4.30 17.51
C GLU A 551 17.86 -4.71 17.86
N TYR A 552 18.68 -5.11 16.88
CA TYR A 552 20.12 -5.32 17.09
C TYR A 552 20.80 -4.03 17.59
N PHE A 553 20.53 -2.91 16.93
CA PHE A 553 21.06 -1.61 17.33
C PHE A 553 20.61 -1.21 18.74
N LEU A 554 19.32 -1.37 19.07
CA LEU A 554 18.81 -1.08 20.41
C LEU A 554 19.41 -2.02 21.47
N ALA A 555 19.51 -3.32 21.18
CA ALA A 555 20.03 -4.32 22.09
C ALA A 555 21.47 -4.01 22.54
N ARG A 556 22.31 -3.52 21.62
CA ARG A 556 23.70 -3.15 21.94
C ARG A 556 23.83 -1.99 22.92
N GLN A 557 22.82 -1.13 23.01
CA GLN A 557 22.80 0.00 23.95
C GLN A 557 22.34 -0.39 25.36
N ILE A 558 21.85 -1.62 25.55
CA ILE A 558 21.33 -2.10 26.83
C ILE A 558 22.48 -2.44 27.79
N GLN A 559 22.40 -1.92 29.01
CA GLN A 559 23.38 -2.18 30.07
C GLN A 559 23.23 -3.58 30.68
N ASN A 560 22.00 -4.04 30.86
CA ASN A 560 21.70 -5.36 31.41
C ASN A 560 22.17 -6.48 30.44
N PRO A 561 23.21 -7.26 30.81
CA PRO A 561 23.81 -8.22 29.89
C PRO A 561 22.87 -9.36 29.54
N HIS A 562 21.93 -9.72 30.42
CA HIS A 562 20.99 -10.81 30.20
C HIS A 562 19.90 -10.43 29.19
N VAL A 563 19.33 -9.23 29.33
CA VAL A 563 18.37 -8.70 28.35
C VAL A 563 19.05 -8.45 27.01
N ARG A 564 20.27 -7.89 27.03
CA ARG A 564 21.08 -7.69 25.82
C ARG A 564 21.33 -9.00 25.07
N SER A 565 21.88 -10.02 25.73
CA SER A 565 22.18 -11.30 25.09
C SER A 565 20.92 -11.98 24.56
N PHE A 566 19.84 -11.94 25.34
CA PHE A 566 18.54 -12.46 24.92
C PHE A 566 18.07 -11.77 23.64
N MET A 567 18.08 -10.44 23.59
CA MET A 567 17.57 -9.69 22.44
C MET A 567 18.45 -9.82 21.20
N LEU A 568 19.77 -9.87 21.37
CA LEU A 568 20.69 -10.19 20.26
C LEU A 568 20.39 -11.58 19.67
N GLU A 569 20.15 -12.61 20.49
CA GLU A 569 19.74 -13.91 19.95
C GLU A 569 18.42 -13.81 19.14
N ARG A 570 17.48 -13.00 19.62
CA ARG A 570 16.14 -12.89 19.02
C ARG A 570 16.09 -12.22 17.66
N THR A 571 16.99 -11.29 17.35
CA THR A 571 17.01 -10.58 16.05
C THR A 571 17.15 -11.53 14.87
N TRP A 572 18.09 -12.48 14.94
CA TRP A 572 18.25 -13.49 13.89
C TRP A 572 17.28 -14.66 14.09
N ARG A 573 16.98 -15.07 15.34
CA ARG A 573 16.15 -16.26 15.58
C ARG A 573 14.72 -16.08 15.11
N TRP A 574 14.10 -14.93 15.39
CA TRP A 574 12.76 -14.65 14.88
C TRP A 574 12.76 -14.47 13.36
N THR A 575 13.82 -13.89 12.79
CA THR A 575 13.98 -13.80 11.32
C THR A 575 14.04 -15.19 10.68
N THR A 576 14.81 -16.13 11.26
CA THR A 576 14.86 -17.54 10.85
C THR A 576 13.49 -18.21 10.99
N GLU A 577 12.77 -17.98 12.08
CA GLU A 577 11.41 -18.53 12.25
C GLU A 577 10.43 -18.05 11.17
N VAL A 578 10.50 -16.76 10.78
CA VAL A 578 9.72 -16.22 9.66
C VAL A 578 10.12 -16.90 8.34
N ALA A 579 11.42 -17.06 8.10
CA ALA A 579 11.97 -17.68 6.91
C ALA A 579 11.49 -19.14 6.76
N ASP A 580 11.74 -19.97 7.77
CA ASP A 580 11.59 -21.42 7.67
C ASP A 580 10.12 -21.86 7.82
N PHE A 581 9.33 -21.22 8.71
CA PHE A 581 7.96 -21.67 8.97
C PHE A 581 6.90 -21.05 8.07
N PHE A 582 7.17 -19.86 7.50
CA PHE A 582 6.18 -19.11 6.73
C PHE A 582 6.58 -18.96 5.27
N VAL A 583 7.80 -18.45 5.00
CA VAL A 583 8.25 -18.17 3.63
C VAL A 583 8.61 -19.46 2.89
N GLU A 584 9.45 -20.31 3.48
CA GLU A 584 9.84 -21.59 2.89
C GLU A 584 8.61 -22.46 2.60
N LYS A 585 7.68 -22.55 3.55
CA LYS A 585 6.42 -23.29 3.38
C LYS A 585 5.62 -22.82 2.16
N LEU A 586 5.64 -21.52 1.86
CA LEU A 586 4.94 -20.98 0.68
C LEU A 586 5.56 -21.49 -0.64
N ILE A 587 6.87 -21.75 -0.65
CA ILE A 587 7.60 -22.27 -1.81
C ILE A 587 7.44 -23.80 -1.94
N THR A 588 7.62 -24.53 -0.84
CA THR A 588 7.70 -26.00 -0.84
C THR A 588 6.34 -26.70 -0.79
N SER A 589 5.33 -26.08 -0.17
CA SER A 589 4.01 -26.72 0.03
C SER A 589 3.37 -27.18 -1.27
N GLN A 590 2.93 -28.44 -1.31
CA GLN A 590 2.22 -29.03 -2.45
C GLN A 590 0.91 -28.30 -2.78
N GLU A 591 0.32 -27.55 -1.85
CA GLU A 591 -0.90 -26.77 -2.07
C GLU A 591 -0.65 -25.40 -2.72
N SER A 592 0.60 -24.92 -2.74
CA SER A 592 0.95 -23.58 -3.26
C SER A 592 0.67 -23.43 -4.76
N THR A 593 0.13 -22.29 -5.17
CA THR A 593 0.03 -21.92 -6.58
C THR A 593 1.39 -21.47 -7.15
N ILE A 594 1.50 -21.26 -8.46
CA ILE A 594 2.71 -20.67 -9.07
C ILE A 594 2.94 -19.27 -8.52
N ASP A 595 1.87 -18.48 -8.36
CA ASP A 595 1.93 -17.15 -7.76
C ASP A 595 2.42 -17.22 -6.31
N ASP A 596 2.00 -18.22 -5.53
CA ASP A 596 2.52 -18.42 -4.17
C ASP A 596 4.03 -18.69 -4.17
N VAL A 597 4.51 -19.53 -5.09
CA VAL A 597 5.95 -19.84 -5.20
C VAL A 597 6.74 -18.58 -5.56
N ASN A 598 6.25 -17.77 -6.50
CA ASN A 598 6.90 -16.52 -6.90
C ASN A 598 6.90 -15.48 -5.77
N ASN A 599 5.76 -15.29 -5.08
CA ASN A 599 5.70 -14.41 -3.90
C ASN A 599 6.63 -14.92 -2.78
N GLY A 600 6.67 -16.23 -2.54
CA GLY A 600 7.56 -16.87 -1.57
C GLY A 600 9.03 -16.60 -1.87
N MET A 601 9.42 -16.68 -3.14
CA MET A 601 10.77 -16.31 -3.59
C MET A 601 11.07 -14.84 -3.31
N GLU A 602 10.17 -13.92 -3.65
CA GLU A 602 10.34 -12.49 -3.38
C GLU A 602 10.44 -12.17 -1.88
N PHE A 603 9.66 -12.85 -1.03
CA PHE A 603 9.80 -12.77 0.42
C PHE A 603 11.15 -13.30 0.89
N ALA A 604 11.62 -14.42 0.33
CA ALA A 604 12.92 -15.01 0.67
C ALA A 604 14.09 -14.07 0.34
N LEU A 605 14.05 -13.38 -0.80
CA LEU A 605 15.06 -12.38 -1.16
C LEU A 605 15.13 -11.24 -0.13
N HIS A 606 13.99 -10.80 0.42
CA HIS A 606 13.98 -9.77 1.46
C HIS A 606 14.41 -10.29 2.85
N VAL A 607 14.16 -11.56 3.16
CA VAL A 607 14.76 -12.23 4.34
C VAL A 607 16.28 -12.23 4.21
N ILE A 608 16.81 -12.63 3.06
CA ILE A 608 18.26 -12.62 2.78
C ILE A 608 18.83 -11.21 2.93
N ARG A 609 18.09 -10.18 2.48
CA ARG A 609 18.49 -8.78 2.66
C ARG A 609 18.54 -8.37 4.13
N THR A 610 17.59 -8.84 4.93
CA THR A 610 17.59 -8.57 6.38
C THR A 610 18.80 -9.23 7.06
N PHE A 611 19.16 -10.46 6.68
CA PHE A 611 20.39 -11.10 7.15
C PHE A 611 21.65 -10.38 6.69
N GLN A 612 21.69 -9.90 5.44
CA GLN A 612 22.77 -9.07 4.93
C GLN A 612 22.98 -7.84 5.82
N ASP A 613 21.90 -7.14 6.15
CA ASP A 613 21.96 -5.94 6.99
C ASP A 613 22.45 -6.30 8.40
N LEU A 614 21.99 -7.40 9.00
CA LEU A 614 22.50 -7.90 10.28
C LEU A 614 23.99 -8.23 10.24
N LEU A 615 24.47 -8.91 9.20
CA LEU A 615 25.88 -9.27 9.02
C LEU A 615 26.76 -8.05 8.81
N LYS A 616 26.29 -7.09 8.02
CA LYS A 616 26.96 -5.80 7.81
C LYS A 616 27.08 -5.06 9.15
N GLU A 617 25.99 -4.91 9.89
CA GLU A 617 26.00 -4.21 11.18
C GLU A 617 26.83 -4.93 12.25
N ALA A 618 26.91 -6.27 12.21
CA ALA A 618 27.82 -7.05 13.06
C ALA A 618 29.30 -6.81 12.70
N GLY A 619 29.61 -6.78 11.40
CA GLY A 619 30.96 -6.53 10.88
C GLY A 619 31.44 -5.09 11.12
N ASP A 620 30.59 -4.09 10.91
CA ASP A 620 30.90 -2.66 11.11
C ASP A 620 31.12 -2.32 12.60
N HIS A 621 30.65 -3.18 13.49
CA HIS A 621 30.75 -3.01 14.94
C HIS A 621 31.72 -3.97 15.63
N ASP A 622 32.51 -4.73 14.85
CA ASP A 622 33.49 -5.68 15.35
C ASP A 622 32.91 -6.68 16.39
N ASP A 623 31.70 -7.20 16.15
CA ASP A 623 31.05 -8.19 17.02
C ASP A 623 31.16 -9.61 16.44
N PRO A 624 32.28 -10.32 16.65
CA PRO A 624 32.51 -11.58 15.97
C PRO A 624 31.65 -12.72 16.46
N ALA A 625 31.24 -12.72 17.73
CA ALA A 625 30.39 -13.78 18.27
C ALA A 625 29.00 -13.72 17.63
N TYR A 626 28.40 -12.53 17.62
CA TYR A 626 27.11 -12.32 16.97
C TYR A 626 27.19 -12.54 15.45
N PHE A 627 28.26 -12.09 14.79
CA PHE A 627 28.47 -12.34 13.37
C PHE A 627 28.48 -13.85 13.05
N ASP A 628 29.26 -14.64 13.81
CA ASP A 628 29.38 -16.09 13.62
C ASP A 628 28.01 -16.78 13.78
N ASP A 629 27.22 -16.37 14.78
CA ASP A 629 25.85 -16.87 14.99
C ASP A 629 24.92 -16.51 13.83
N VAL A 630 24.85 -15.24 13.44
CA VAL A 630 24.00 -14.75 12.33
C VAL A 630 24.39 -15.44 11.02
N PHE A 631 25.68 -15.57 10.72
CA PHE A 631 26.17 -16.16 9.49
C PHE A 631 25.85 -17.66 9.39
N THR A 632 25.94 -18.37 10.52
CA THR A 632 25.54 -19.78 10.61
C THR A 632 24.05 -19.94 10.29
N GLN A 633 23.20 -19.07 10.84
CA GLN A 633 21.75 -19.12 10.65
C GLN A 633 21.37 -18.70 9.22
N PHE A 634 21.99 -17.64 8.71
CA PHE A 634 21.87 -17.21 7.32
C PHE A 634 22.21 -18.33 6.32
N SER A 635 23.26 -19.10 6.61
CA SER A 635 23.64 -20.23 5.77
C SER A 635 22.60 -21.36 5.83
N GLY A 636 21.92 -21.53 6.97
CA GLY A 636 20.93 -22.57 7.22
C GLY A 636 19.50 -22.29 6.73
N VAL A 637 19.09 -21.02 6.60
CA VAL A 637 17.72 -20.68 6.14
C VAL A 637 17.45 -21.20 4.73
N PHE A 638 16.19 -21.56 4.48
CA PHE A 638 15.69 -22.14 3.22
C PHE A 638 16.25 -23.53 2.89
N SER A 639 16.77 -24.26 3.88
CA SER A 639 17.36 -25.58 3.66
C SER A 639 16.35 -26.61 3.12
N GLY A 640 15.05 -26.48 3.42
CA GLY A 640 14.03 -27.36 2.84
C GLY A 640 13.78 -27.06 1.36
N VAL A 641 13.87 -25.80 0.92
CA VAL A 641 13.85 -25.47 -0.52
C VAL A 641 15.02 -26.18 -1.23
N ALA A 642 16.21 -26.16 -0.63
CA ALA A 642 17.38 -26.82 -1.19
C ALA A 642 17.24 -28.35 -1.25
N ARG A 643 16.55 -28.98 -0.29
CA ARG A 643 16.33 -30.43 -0.22
C ARG A 643 15.18 -30.93 -1.09
N ASP A 644 14.03 -30.25 -1.04
CA ASP A 644 12.76 -30.73 -1.59
C ASP A 644 12.59 -30.40 -3.08
N VAL A 645 13.37 -29.44 -3.60
CA VAL A 645 13.30 -29.02 -4.99
C VAL A 645 14.55 -29.51 -5.74
N ASP A 646 14.39 -30.55 -6.54
CA ASP A 646 15.46 -31.10 -7.37
C ASP A 646 15.13 -31.04 -8.87
N ASP A 647 16.16 -31.18 -9.71
CA ASP A 647 15.97 -31.24 -11.17
C ASP A 647 15.13 -32.48 -11.57
N TRP A 648 15.10 -33.52 -10.73
CA TRP A 648 14.31 -34.72 -10.93
C TRP A 648 12.80 -34.45 -10.89
N SER A 649 12.32 -33.56 -10.01
CA SER A 649 10.92 -33.15 -9.94
C SER A 649 10.40 -32.56 -11.26
N VAL A 650 11.23 -31.76 -11.94
CA VAL A 650 10.92 -31.18 -13.25
C VAL A 650 10.92 -32.27 -14.33
N ALA A 651 11.89 -33.18 -14.29
CA ALA A 651 11.95 -34.32 -15.22
C ALA A 651 10.75 -35.27 -15.08
N LEU A 652 10.33 -35.55 -13.85
CA LEU A 652 9.12 -36.32 -13.54
C LEU A 652 7.87 -35.64 -14.10
N ALA A 653 7.70 -34.35 -13.86
CA ALA A 653 6.55 -33.60 -14.37
C ALA A 653 6.52 -33.58 -15.91
N LEU A 654 7.68 -33.45 -16.56
CA LEU A 654 7.80 -33.53 -18.02
C LEU A 654 7.43 -34.93 -18.54
N ASN A 655 7.86 -35.99 -17.86
CA ASN A 655 7.53 -37.37 -18.23
C ASN A 655 6.05 -37.70 -18.01
N ALA A 656 5.42 -37.14 -16.96
CA ALA A 656 3.98 -37.23 -16.75
C ALA A 656 3.21 -36.57 -17.91
N GLY A 657 3.66 -35.39 -18.37
CA GLY A 657 3.07 -34.72 -19.53
C GLY A 657 3.19 -35.52 -20.83
N ARG A 658 4.30 -36.22 -21.03
CA ARG A 658 4.50 -37.14 -22.17
C ARG A 658 3.62 -38.39 -22.10
N SER A 659 3.24 -38.81 -20.89
CA SER A 659 2.46 -40.03 -20.65
C SER A 659 0.95 -39.78 -20.59
N ALA A 660 0.52 -38.52 -20.50
CA ALA A 660 -0.88 -38.12 -20.45
C ALA A 660 -1.62 -38.52 -21.73
N LYS A 661 -2.75 -39.22 -21.59
CA LYS A 661 -3.58 -39.70 -22.71
C LYS A 661 -4.81 -38.85 -22.92
N THR A 662 -5.25 -38.14 -21.88
CA THR A 662 -6.46 -37.30 -21.93
C THR A 662 -6.11 -35.81 -21.79
N LEU A 663 -6.97 -34.93 -22.30
CA LEU A 663 -6.78 -33.48 -22.23
C LEU A 663 -6.80 -32.93 -20.78
N PRO A 664 -7.63 -33.45 -19.84
CA PRO A 664 -7.52 -33.10 -18.43
C PRO A 664 -6.18 -33.51 -17.80
N GLU A 665 -5.70 -34.73 -18.06
CA GLU A 665 -4.38 -35.20 -17.59
C GLU A 665 -3.25 -34.31 -18.13
N LEU A 666 -3.32 -33.89 -19.39
CA LEU A 666 -2.32 -33.00 -19.99
C LEU A 666 -2.31 -31.61 -19.33
N ARG A 667 -3.48 -31.07 -18.99
CA ARG A 667 -3.59 -29.78 -18.28
C ARG A 667 -3.03 -29.87 -16.86
N GLU A 668 -3.33 -30.94 -16.15
CA GLU A 668 -2.80 -31.20 -14.82
C GLU A 668 -1.28 -31.38 -14.85
N ALA A 669 -0.77 -32.17 -15.79
CA ALA A 669 0.67 -32.36 -15.97
C ALA A 669 1.40 -31.07 -16.36
N SER A 670 0.82 -30.24 -17.24
CA SER A 670 1.39 -28.93 -17.61
C SER A 670 1.45 -27.99 -16.41
N SER A 671 0.37 -27.89 -15.62
CA SER A 671 0.35 -27.09 -14.39
C SER A 671 1.39 -27.58 -13.38
N GLY A 672 1.52 -28.90 -13.21
CA GLY A 672 2.54 -29.52 -12.37
C GLY A 672 3.97 -29.21 -12.84
N PHE A 673 4.22 -29.23 -14.15
CA PHE A 673 5.51 -28.89 -14.75
C PHE A 673 5.86 -27.41 -14.53
N ASP A 674 4.93 -26.50 -14.80
CA ASP A 674 5.15 -25.06 -14.62
C ASP A 674 5.44 -24.72 -13.15
N LYS A 675 4.73 -25.38 -12.22
CA LYS A 675 4.97 -25.25 -10.78
C LYS A 675 6.33 -25.81 -10.35
N ALA A 676 6.74 -26.98 -10.84
CA ALA A 676 8.06 -27.54 -10.57
C ALA A 676 9.17 -26.64 -11.10
N LYS A 677 8.99 -26.07 -12.29
CA LYS A 677 9.91 -25.10 -12.89
C LYS A 677 10.00 -23.81 -12.07
N ALA A 678 8.86 -23.27 -11.60
CA ALA A 678 8.84 -22.10 -10.73
C ALA A 678 9.61 -22.34 -9.43
N ARG A 679 9.43 -23.50 -8.79
CA ARG A 679 10.19 -23.87 -7.58
C ARG A 679 11.68 -24.00 -7.83
N LEU A 680 12.07 -24.63 -8.93
CA LEU A 680 13.49 -24.75 -9.30
C LEU A 680 14.11 -23.38 -9.56
N SER A 681 13.37 -22.47 -10.21
CA SER A 681 13.78 -21.07 -10.38
C SER A 681 13.97 -20.38 -9.04
N ALA A 682 12.98 -20.50 -8.12
CA ALA A 682 13.06 -19.93 -6.78
C ALA A 682 14.27 -20.45 -5.99
N LYS A 683 14.51 -21.76 -6.01
CA LYS A 683 15.70 -22.39 -5.40
C LYS A 683 16.99 -21.78 -5.94
N ARG A 684 17.13 -21.70 -7.27
CA ARG A 684 18.35 -21.15 -7.90
C ARG A 684 18.57 -19.68 -7.53
N GLN A 685 17.52 -18.87 -7.54
CA GLN A 685 17.61 -17.46 -7.17
C GLN A 685 17.97 -17.27 -5.69
N ILE A 686 17.39 -18.06 -4.78
CA ILE A 686 17.71 -18.02 -3.35
C ILE A 686 19.19 -18.40 -3.10
N GLU A 687 19.69 -19.46 -3.73
CA GLU A 687 21.10 -19.87 -3.59
C GLU A 687 22.07 -18.84 -4.18
N LEU A 688 21.75 -18.28 -5.36
CA LEU A 688 22.53 -17.20 -5.97
C LEU A 688 22.55 -15.95 -5.08
N ALA A 689 21.39 -15.55 -4.55
CA ALA A 689 21.27 -14.43 -3.62
C ALA A 689 22.11 -14.63 -2.35
N LYS A 690 22.03 -15.82 -1.72
CA LYS A 690 22.82 -16.14 -0.53
C LYS A 690 24.32 -16.05 -0.81
N GLY A 691 24.77 -16.64 -1.92
CA GLY A 691 26.15 -16.57 -2.35
C GLY A 691 26.62 -15.16 -2.66
N ALA A 692 25.77 -14.34 -3.29
CA ALA A 692 26.08 -12.96 -3.67
C ALA A 692 26.26 -12.07 -2.43
N VAL A 693 25.38 -12.21 -1.44
CA VAL A 693 25.53 -11.56 -0.13
C VAL A 693 26.82 -11.97 0.57
N ALA A 694 27.15 -13.28 0.60
CA ALA A 694 28.41 -13.74 1.17
C ALA A 694 29.63 -13.15 0.43
N PHE A 695 29.57 -13.02 -0.89
CA PHE A 695 30.59 -12.35 -1.70
C PHE A 695 30.76 -10.88 -1.34
N ALA A 696 29.67 -10.12 -1.25
CA ALA A 696 29.71 -8.71 -0.91
C ALA A 696 30.26 -8.49 0.50
N ILE A 697 29.82 -9.29 1.48
CA ILE A 697 30.33 -9.24 2.86
C ILE A 697 31.82 -9.60 2.91
N ALA A 698 32.26 -10.64 2.18
CA ALA A 698 33.69 -10.97 2.07
C ALA A 698 34.48 -9.80 1.45
N GLY A 699 33.93 -9.13 0.44
CA GLY A 699 34.55 -7.99 -0.20
C GLY A 699 34.77 -6.83 0.78
N ARG A 700 33.73 -6.48 1.53
CA ARG A 700 33.81 -5.44 2.58
C ARG A 700 34.81 -5.81 3.68
N LEU A 701 34.73 -7.03 4.20
CA LEU A 701 35.63 -7.52 5.24
C LEU A 701 37.08 -7.58 4.76
N SER A 702 37.33 -7.92 3.49
CA SER A 702 38.67 -7.91 2.90
C SER A 702 39.27 -6.50 2.88
N THR A 703 38.47 -5.49 2.53
CA THR A 703 38.90 -4.09 2.55
C THR A 703 39.26 -3.63 3.97
N SER A 704 38.48 -4.01 4.98
CA SER A 704 38.81 -3.72 6.38
C SER A 704 40.04 -4.50 6.88
N ALA A 705 40.17 -5.77 6.51
CA ALA A 705 41.30 -6.60 6.90
C ALA A 705 42.63 -6.14 6.26
N LEU A 706 42.60 -5.66 5.01
CA LEU A 706 43.75 -5.04 4.33
C LEU A 706 44.18 -3.71 4.96
N LYS A 707 43.30 -3.06 5.74
CA LYS A 707 43.61 -1.90 6.59
C LYS A 707 44.16 -2.30 7.97
N GLY A 708 44.33 -3.60 8.24
CA GLY A 708 44.88 -4.13 9.48
C GLY A 708 43.86 -4.44 10.58
N VAL A 709 42.54 -4.42 10.27
CA VAL A 709 41.50 -4.75 11.26
C VAL A 709 41.50 -6.27 11.53
N VAL A 710 41.98 -6.67 12.72
CA VAL A 710 42.17 -8.09 13.11
C VAL A 710 40.85 -8.87 13.14
N VAL A 711 39.77 -8.25 13.63
CA VAL A 711 38.45 -8.88 13.70
C VAL A 711 37.94 -9.19 12.30
N ALA A 712 38.05 -8.24 11.36
CA ALA A 712 37.65 -8.43 9.97
C ALA A 712 38.35 -9.62 9.30
N LYS A 713 39.63 -9.88 9.62
CA LYS A 713 40.36 -11.08 9.15
C LYS A 713 39.72 -12.37 9.66
N LYS A 714 39.32 -12.43 10.94
CA LYS A 714 38.64 -13.60 11.51
C LYS A 714 37.31 -13.86 10.79
N LEU A 715 36.50 -12.80 10.63
CA LEU A 715 35.20 -12.87 9.97
C LEU A 715 35.31 -13.25 8.50
N LEU A 716 36.30 -12.68 7.80
CA LEU A 716 36.55 -13.00 6.40
C LEU A 716 36.77 -14.51 6.20
N LYS A 717 37.55 -15.16 7.06
CA LYS A 717 37.79 -16.60 6.99
C LYS A 717 36.51 -17.44 7.17
N VAL A 718 35.59 -16.97 8.00
CA VAL A 718 34.28 -17.63 8.20
C VAL A 718 33.46 -17.54 6.93
N VAL A 719 33.44 -16.37 6.28
CA VAL A 719 32.68 -16.14 5.04
C VAL A 719 33.32 -16.85 3.84
N THR A 720 34.63 -16.77 3.64
CA THR A 720 35.30 -17.43 2.51
C THR A 720 35.20 -18.95 2.60
N ALA A 721 35.11 -19.51 3.83
CA ALA A 721 34.87 -20.94 4.02
C ALA A 721 33.51 -21.41 3.44
N SER A 722 32.47 -20.57 3.46
CA SER A 722 31.17 -20.92 2.85
C SER A 722 31.18 -20.77 1.32
N LEU A 723 32.11 -19.99 0.78
CA LEU A 723 32.28 -19.76 -0.67
C LEU A 723 33.18 -20.80 -1.35
N ARG A 724 33.49 -21.91 -0.67
CA ARG A 724 34.29 -23.03 -1.19
C ARG A 724 33.51 -23.87 -2.21
N LEU A 725 33.13 -23.23 -3.31
CA LEU A 725 32.40 -23.80 -4.42
C LEU A 725 33.35 -24.35 -5.49
N ASP A 726 32.81 -25.19 -6.37
CA ASP A 726 33.45 -25.53 -7.63
C ASP A 726 33.70 -24.25 -8.46
N ILE A 727 34.81 -24.19 -9.21
CA ILE A 727 35.24 -22.99 -9.93
C ILE A 727 34.16 -22.49 -10.90
N VAL A 728 33.38 -23.39 -11.51
CA VAL A 728 32.33 -23.03 -12.47
C VAL A 728 31.20 -22.30 -11.77
N LYS A 729 30.78 -22.82 -10.61
CA LYS A 729 29.76 -22.17 -9.76
C LYS A 729 30.27 -20.86 -9.18
N LEU A 730 31.55 -20.81 -8.80
CA LEU A 730 32.18 -19.62 -8.25
C LEU A 730 32.21 -18.48 -9.28
N VAL A 731 32.60 -18.76 -10.53
CA VAL A 731 32.58 -17.76 -11.60
C VAL A 731 31.17 -17.31 -11.91
N GLY A 732 30.20 -18.23 -12.04
CA GLY A 732 28.80 -17.83 -12.29
C GLY A 732 28.21 -16.98 -11.16
N LEU A 733 28.59 -17.27 -9.91
CA LEU A 733 28.20 -16.48 -8.75
C LEU A 733 28.87 -15.10 -8.74
N PHE A 734 30.15 -15.04 -9.11
CA PHE A 734 30.89 -13.79 -9.25
C PHE A 734 30.27 -12.89 -10.30
N SER A 735 30.00 -13.39 -11.51
CA SER A 735 29.36 -12.62 -12.58
C SER A 735 28.04 -12.02 -12.09
N TYR A 736 27.17 -12.86 -11.51
CA TYR A 736 25.92 -12.40 -10.90
C TYR A 736 26.14 -11.28 -9.85
N ALA A 737 27.04 -11.49 -8.88
CA ALA A 737 27.33 -10.49 -7.85
C ALA A 737 27.94 -9.19 -8.44
N SER A 738 28.77 -9.31 -9.48
CA SER A 738 29.51 -8.20 -10.09
C SER A 738 28.66 -7.30 -10.99
N SER A 739 27.40 -7.68 -11.25
CA SER A 739 26.48 -6.91 -12.10
C SER A 739 25.90 -5.69 -11.37
N ASP A 740 25.80 -4.56 -12.08
CA ASP A 740 25.24 -3.30 -11.55
C ASP A 740 23.79 -3.45 -11.05
N GLU A 741 22.99 -4.29 -11.74
CA GLU A 741 21.61 -4.59 -11.35
C GLU A 741 21.55 -5.30 -10.00
N THR A 742 22.47 -6.24 -9.75
CA THR A 742 22.57 -6.97 -8.49
C THR A 742 23.03 -6.02 -7.38
N ALA A 743 24.09 -5.25 -7.60
CA ALA A 743 24.55 -4.24 -6.65
C ALA A 743 23.41 -3.30 -6.22
N THR A 744 22.69 -2.72 -7.20
CA THR A 744 21.55 -1.82 -6.97
C THR A 744 20.39 -2.51 -6.23
N THR A 745 20.11 -3.76 -6.58
CA THR A 745 19.02 -4.54 -5.95
C THR A 745 19.29 -4.77 -4.46
N TRP A 746 20.54 -5.08 -4.11
CA TRP A 746 20.97 -5.33 -2.74
C TRP A 746 21.39 -4.07 -1.97
N GLY A 747 21.56 -2.95 -2.69
CA GLY A 747 21.92 -1.66 -2.13
C GLY A 747 23.37 -1.60 -1.62
N TRP A 748 24.28 -2.32 -2.24
CA TRP A 748 25.68 -2.37 -1.81
C TRP A 748 26.43 -1.07 -2.09
N GLU A 749 25.97 -0.28 -3.05
CA GLU A 749 26.45 1.07 -3.34
C GLU A 749 26.26 2.02 -2.14
N TRP A 750 25.29 1.72 -1.26
CA TRP A 750 25.04 2.52 -0.06
C TRP A 750 25.92 2.14 1.12
N TRP A 751 26.71 1.06 1.03
CA TRP A 751 27.54 0.60 2.14
C TRP A 751 28.78 1.49 2.39
N ASP A 752 29.23 2.18 1.35
CA ASP A 752 30.36 3.10 1.41
C ASP A 752 29.94 4.54 1.75
N LEU A 753 28.63 4.81 1.76
CA LEU A 753 28.08 6.12 2.10
C LEU A 753 28.02 6.26 3.62
N SER A 754 28.89 7.11 4.16
CA SER A 754 28.75 7.57 5.55
C SER A 754 27.82 8.79 5.60
N SER A 755 27.09 8.95 6.71
CA SER A 755 26.17 10.07 6.95
C SER A 755 26.88 11.39 7.31
N ASP A 756 28.15 11.53 6.95
CA ASP A 756 29.00 12.67 7.30
C ASP A 756 28.80 13.91 6.40
N GLY A 757 27.92 13.80 5.40
CA GLY A 757 27.62 14.86 4.44
C GLY A 757 28.72 15.12 3.42
N ARG A 758 29.72 14.24 3.30
CA ARG A 758 30.82 14.34 2.32
C ARG A 758 30.53 13.50 1.07
N VAL A 759 31.19 13.87 -0.02
CA VAL A 759 31.19 13.07 -1.25
C VAL A 759 32.14 11.90 -1.05
N HIS A 760 31.59 10.68 -1.09
CA HIS A 760 32.36 9.44 -1.04
C HIS A 760 32.42 8.82 -2.43
N THR A 761 33.55 8.22 -2.79
CA THR A 761 33.66 7.36 -3.95
C THR A 761 33.10 5.98 -3.59
N ILE A 762 32.06 5.55 -4.31
CA ILE A 762 31.49 4.21 -4.17
C ILE A 762 32.39 3.24 -4.93
N ASP A 763 32.96 2.24 -4.24
CA ASP A 763 33.92 1.29 -4.84
C ASP A 763 33.52 -0.17 -4.56
N THR A 764 32.22 -0.45 -4.67
CA THR A 764 31.64 -1.79 -4.44
C THR A 764 32.27 -2.84 -5.36
N GLN A 765 32.55 -2.49 -6.62
CA GLN A 765 33.09 -3.44 -7.60
C GLN A 765 34.48 -3.93 -7.21
N SER A 766 35.36 -3.04 -6.75
CA SER A 766 36.69 -3.46 -6.29
C SER A 766 36.60 -4.37 -5.07
N ALA A 767 35.65 -4.14 -4.17
CA ALA A 767 35.43 -5.01 -3.01
C ALA A 767 35.02 -6.43 -3.45
N ILE A 768 34.08 -6.56 -4.40
CA ILE A 768 33.66 -7.86 -4.94
C ILE A 768 34.82 -8.56 -5.68
N ASN A 769 35.58 -7.81 -6.48
CA ASN A 769 36.75 -8.32 -7.19
C ASN A 769 37.83 -8.85 -6.23
N ARG A 770 38.03 -8.19 -5.09
CA ARG A 770 38.91 -8.67 -4.01
C ARG A 770 38.44 -9.99 -3.42
N ALA A 771 37.16 -10.10 -3.08
CA ALA A 771 36.61 -11.35 -2.59
C ALA A 771 36.80 -12.48 -3.61
N PHE A 772 36.57 -12.21 -4.90
CA PHE A 772 36.77 -13.19 -5.97
C PHE A 772 38.22 -13.67 -6.06
N ILE A 773 39.20 -12.75 -6.11
CA ILE A 773 40.62 -13.14 -6.15
C ILE A 773 41.00 -13.95 -4.92
N ILE A 774 40.57 -13.55 -3.72
CA ILE A 774 40.86 -14.30 -2.48
C ILE A 774 40.31 -15.73 -2.58
N VAL A 775 39.03 -15.89 -2.91
CA VAL A 775 38.37 -17.22 -2.94
C VAL A 775 38.92 -18.09 -4.07
N VAL A 776 39.22 -17.52 -5.24
CA VAL A 776 39.78 -18.28 -6.38
C VAL A 776 41.21 -18.73 -6.08
N LEU A 777 42.05 -17.86 -5.49
CA LEU A 777 43.41 -18.26 -5.10
C LEU A 777 43.38 -19.37 -4.04
N GLU A 778 42.45 -19.32 -3.08
CA GLU A 778 42.21 -20.39 -2.12
C GLU A 778 41.68 -21.68 -2.78
N ALA A 779 40.91 -21.59 -3.87
CA ALA A 779 40.48 -22.75 -4.65
C ALA A 779 41.66 -23.37 -5.42
N LEU A 780 42.46 -22.55 -6.11
CA LEU A 780 43.67 -22.97 -6.83
C LEU A 780 44.71 -23.59 -5.90
N ALA A 781 44.86 -23.07 -4.68
CA ALA A 781 45.76 -23.65 -3.69
C ALA A 781 45.37 -25.08 -3.28
N ARG A 782 44.06 -25.37 -3.26
CA ARG A 782 43.54 -26.70 -2.93
C ARG A 782 43.58 -27.65 -4.11
N GLU A 783 43.31 -27.13 -5.31
CA GLU A 783 43.30 -27.90 -6.55
C GLU A 783 44.11 -27.18 -7.64
N PRO A 784 45.45 -27.27 -7.60
CA PRO A 784 46.32 -26.60 -8.58
C PRO A 784 46.12 -27.12 -10.01
N SER A 785 45.49 -28.29 -10.17
CA SER A 785 45.14 -28.92 -11.44
C SER A 785 43.92 -28.30 -12.13
N LEU A 786 43.28 -27.28 -11.53
CA LEU A 786 42.21 -26.50 -12.16
C LEU A 786 42.72 -25.92 -13.48
N ALA A 787 42.32 -26.56 -14.58
CA ALA A 787 42.95 -26.32 -15.87
C ALA A 787 42.44 -25.07 -16.57
N ARG A 788 41.19 -24.64 -16.34
CA ARG A 788 40.54 -23.53 -17.07
C ARG A 788 39.44 -22.85 -16.25
N LEU A 789 39.29 -21.55 -16.46
CA LEU A 789 38.10 -20.79 -16.03
C LEU A 789 36.99 -20.97 -17.09
N PRO A 790 35.71 -21.10 -16.68
CA PRO A 790 34.62 -21.08 -17.63
C PRO A 790 34.58 -19.75 -18.39
N LEU A 791 34.27 -19.82 -19.69
CA LEU A 791 34.10 -18.63 -20.52
C LEU A 791 32.86 -17.85 -20.08
N ASP A 792 33.09 -16.74 -19.38
CA ASP A 792 32.07 -15.77 -18.98
C ASP A 792 32.45 -14.38 -19.47
N LYS A 793 31.48 -13.65 -20.03
CA LYS A 793 31.75 -12.37 -20.69
C LYS A 793 32.11 -11.27 -19.70
N GLU A 794 31.40 -11.18 -18.57
CA GLU A 794 31.67 -10.16 -17.56
C GLU A 794 33.05 -10.38 -16.93
N LEU A 795 33.40 -11.64 -16.64
CA LEU A 795 34.74 -11.98 -16.16
C LEU A 795 35.82 -11.66 -17.20
N ALA A 796 35.59 -12.00 -18.48
CA ALA A 796 36.52 -11.69 -19.57
C ALA A 796 36.71 -10.17 -19.76
N ASP A 797 35.66 -9.38 -19.66
CA ASP A 797 35.73 -7.92 -19.73
C ASP A 797 36.58 -7.34 -18.58
N LEU A 798 36.47 -7.91 -17.37
CA LEU A 798 37.29 -7.53 -16.20
C LEU A 798 38.77 -7.96 -16.29
N THR A 799 39.16 -8.78 -17.27
CA THR A 799 40.57 -9.12 -17.50
C THR A 799 41.32 -8.05 -18.29
N ARG A 800 40.61 -7.13 -18.96
CA ARG A 800 41.24 -6.11 -19.80
C ARG A 800 42.06 -5.13 -18.96
N ALA A 801 43.25 -4.79 -19.44
CA ALA A 801 44.19 -3.94 -18.70
C ALA A 801 43.71 -2.48 -18.56
N ASP A 802 42.85 -2.02 -19.47
CA ASP A 802 42.26 -0.69 -19.48
C ASP A 802 41.00 -0.57 -18.60
N HIS A 803 40.48 -1.68 -18.08
CA HIS A 803 39.31 -1.65 -17.20
C HIS A 803 39.67 -1.04 -15.83
N PRO A 804 38.92 -0.04 -15.31
CA PRO A 804 39.24 0.65 -14.05
C PRO A 804 39.40 -0.30 -12.85
N HIS A 805 38.59 -1.36 -12.83
CA HIS A 805 38.57 -2.39 -11.78
C HIS A 805 39.15 -3.73 -12.25
N SER A 806 40.14 -3.71 -13.16
CA SER A 806 40.71 -4.93 -13.75
C SER A 806 41.21 -5.93 -12.71
N LEU A 807 40.88 -7.21 -12.89
CA LEU A 807 41.40 -8.29 -12.05
C LEU A 807 42.92 -8.44 -12.20
N THR A 808 43.47 -8.13 -13.37
CA THR A 808 44.93 -8.17 -13.61
C THR A 808 45.66 -7.13 -12.77
N ARG A 809 45.13 -5.91 -12.71
CA ARG A 809 45.64 -4.84 -11.83
C ARG A 809 45.58 -5.25 -10.36
N LEU A 810 44.52 -5.92 -9.95
CA LEU A 810 44.41 -6.40 -8.57
C LEU A 810 45.47 -7.47 -8.25
N LEU A 811 45.79 -8.36 -9.20
CA LEU A 811 46.90 -9.31 -9.04
C LEU A 811 48.26 -8.59 -9.00
N ASP A 812 48.44 -7.52 -9.78
CA ASP A 812 49.65 -6.68 -9.68
C ASP A 812 49.78 -6.06 -8.29
N GLU A 813 48.68 -5.58 -7.69
CA GLU A 813 48.67 -5.08 -6.31
C GLU A 813 49.03 -6.17 -5.28
N VAL A 814 48.67 -7.43 -5.54
CA VAL A 814 49.05 -8.58 -4.70
C VAL A 814 50.55 -8.87 -4.81
N GLU A 815 51.11 -8.84 -6.02
CA GLU A 815 52.54 -9.08 -6.27
C GLU A 815 53.44 -7.95 -5.75
N LEU A 816 52.97 -6.69 -5.83
CA LEU A 816 53.72 -5.51 -5.39
C LEU A 816 53.88 -5.45 -3.86
N ASP A 817 52.88 -5.90 -3.10
CA ASP A 817 52.93 -5.92 -1.62
C ASP A 817 52.37 -7.23 -1.03
N PRO A 818 53.05 -8.37 -1.20
CA PRO A 818 52.54 -9.66 -0.72
C PRO A 818 52.35 -9.68 0.79
N VAL A 819 53.17 -8.92 1.55
CA VAL A 819 53.12 -8.85 3.01
C VAL A 819 51.79 -8.32 3.48
N LYS A 820 51.27 -7.24 2.87
CA LYS A 820 49.93 -6.72 3.18
C LYS A 820 48.84 -7.78 2.95
N TRP A 821 48.95 -8.56 1.89
CA TRP A 821 47.98 -9.58 1.52
C TRP A 821 48.07 -10.88 2.33
N THR A 822 49.20 -11.18 2.99
CA THR A 822 49.27 -12.31 3.95
C THR A 822 48.29 -12.19 5.12
N ASN A 823 47.74 -10.98 5.33
CA ASN A 823 46.68 -10.77 6.31
C ASN A 823 45.34 -11.35 5.87
N VAL A 824 45.08 -11.48 4.58
CA VAL A 824 43.78 -11.91 4.04
C VAL A 824 43.86 -13.21 3.24
N ILE A 825 45.01 -13.52 2.64
CA ILE A 825 45.24 -14.71 1.81
C ILE A 825 46.32 -15.58 2.46
N ASP A 826 46.10 -16.89 2.48
CA ASP A 826 47.09 -17.86 2.95
C ASP A 826 48.36 -17.85 2.06
N PRO A 827 49.59 -17.99 2.61
CA PRO A 827 50.81 -18.00 1.82
C PRO A 827 50.82 -19.02 0.66
N VAL A 828 50.18 -20.18 0.83
CA VAL A 828 50.06 -21.20 -0.23
C VAL A 828 49.17 -20.68 -1.38
N ALA A 829 48.11 -19.95 -1.06
CA ALA A 829 47.24 -19.32 -2.05
C ALA A 829 47.90 -18.11 -2.74
N LEU A 830 48.74 -17.35 -2.02
CA LEU A 830 49.54 -16.29 -2.64
C LEU A 830 50.52 -16.82 -3.69
N ALA A 831 51.04 -18.04 -3.52
CA ALA A 831 51.89 -18.68 -4.52
C ALA A 831 51.14 -18.98 -5.85
N MET A 832 49.80 -18.98 -5.85
CA MET A 832 48.97 -19.27 -7.03
C MET A 832 48.68 -18.05 -7.90
N VAL A 833 49.18 -16.85 -7.54
CA VAL A 833 48.93 -15.60 -8.28
C VAL A 833 49.37 -15.70 -9.74
N GLY A 834 50.55 -16.27 -10.02
CA GLY A 834 51.03 -16.48 -11.39
C GLY A 834 50.15 -17.43 -12.19
N THR A 835 49.66 -18.51 -11.56
CA THR A 835 48.70 -19.45 -12.19
C THR A 835 47.39 -18.74 -12.53
N MET A 836 46.84 -17.97 -11.60
CA MET A 836 45.60 -17.22 -11.81
C MET A 836 45.75 -16.20 -12.94
N ARG A 837 46.88 -15.49 -13.01
CA ARG A 837 47.19 -14.56 -14.10
C ARG A 837 47.16 -15.25 -15.46
N ASN A 838 47.79 -16.42 -15.59
CA ASN A 838 47.77 -17.19 -16.83
C ASN A 838 46.35 -17.60 -17.22
N LEU A 839 45.54 -18.06 -16.25
CA LEU A 839 44.15 -18.42 -16.49
C LEU A 839 43.30 -17.23 -16.97
N LEU A 840 43.51 -16.02 -16.43
CA LEU A 840 42.83 -14.81 -16.89
C LEU A 840 43.24 -14.41 -18.32
N VAL A 841 44.54 -14.56 -18.66
CA VAL A 841 45.04 -14.31 -20.02
C VAL A 841 44.46 -15.32 -21.02
N GLU A 842 44.40 -16.60 -20.64
CA GLU A 842 43.78 -17.64 -21.46
C GLU A 842 42.29 -17.34 -21.68
N LEU A 843 41.55 -16.99 -20.63
CA LEU A 843 40.14 -16.61 -20.70
C LEU A 843 39.92 -15.41 -21.64
N HIS A 844 40.75 -14.38 -21.55
CA HIS A 844 40.68 -13.21 -22.43
C HIS A 844 40.86 -13.59 -23.90
N ASN A 845 41.87 -14.42 -24.20
CA ASN A 845 42.14 -14.89 -25.55
C ASN A 845 41.03 -15.79 -26.09
N GLU A 846 40.44 -16.63 -25.23
CA GLU A 846 39.28 -17.46 -25.57
C GLU A 846 38.05 -16.60 -25.90
N ASP A 847 37.78 -15.53 -25.14
CA ASP A 847 36.68 -14.60 -25.43
C ASP A 847 36.90 -13.84 -26.74
N LEU A 848 38.10 -13.31 -26.99
CA LEU A 848 38.45 -12.67 -28.27
C LEU A 848 38.25 -13.63 -29.45
N ALA A 849 38.65 -14.89 -29.31
CA ALA A 849 38.43 -15.90 -30.33
C ALA A 849 36.93 -16.21 -30.51
N ALA A 850 36.16 -16.27 -29.43
CA ALA A 850 34.72 -16.49 -29.45
C ALA A 850 33.95 -15.30 -30.07
N GLU A 851 34.35 -14.07 -29.77
CA GLU A 851 33.82 -12.84 -30.37
C GLU A 851 34.16 -12.78 -31.86
N ALA A 852 35.41 -13.07 -32.26
CA ALA A 852 35.79 -13.14 -33.66
C ALA A 852 34.96 -14.18 -34.44
N ARG A 853 34.66 -15.34 -33.83
CA ARG A 853 33.76 -16.35 -34.41
C ARG A 853 32.32 -15.85 -34.51
N ARG A 854 31.79 -15.21 -33.45
CA ARG A 854 30.44 -14.61 -33.44
C ARG A 854 30.30 -13.56 -34.52
N THR A 855 31.25 -12.63 -34.62
CA THR A 855 31.28 -11.57 -35.63
C THR A 855 31.40 -12.14 -37.05
N ARG A 856 32.23 -13.18 -37.24
CA ARG A 856 32.38 -13.85 -38.55
C ARG A 856 31.10 -14.59 -38.98
N ASN A 857 30.33 -15.12 -38.02
CA ASN A 857 29.12 -15.91 -38.27
C ASN A 857 27.81 -15.12 -38.12
N ALA A 858 27.86 -13.87 -37.65
CA ALA A 858 26.69 -13.03 -37.47
C ALA A 858 26.06 -12.73 -38.84
N SER A 859 24.80 -13.11 -39.03
CA SER A 859 24.05 -12.72 -40.22
C SER A 859 23.89 -11.20 -40.22
N LEU A 860 24.44 -10.54 -41.24
CA LEU A 860 24.26 -9.11 -41.44
C LEU A 860 22.79 -8.85 -41.78
N ASP A 861 22.10 -8.10 -40.92
CA ASP A 861 20.74 -7.63 -41.18
C ASP A 861 20.77 -6.65 -42.36
N SER A 862 20.13 -7.03 -43.46
CA SER A 862 20.13 -6.24 -44.70
C SER A 862 19.52 -4.85 -44.53
N GLU A 863 18.57 -4.68 -43.60
CA GLU A 863 17.91 -3.40 -43.35
C GLU A 863 18.86 -2.46 -42.59
N ARG A 864 19.48 -2.95 -41.50
CA ARG A 864 20.51 -2.19 -40.77
C ARG A 864 21.71 -1.85 -41.63
N LEU A 865 22.07 -2.73 -42.57
CA LEU A 865 23.18 -2.50 -43.49
C LEU A 865 22.84 -1.42 -44.52
N ALA A 866 21.60 -1.38 -45.02
CA ALA A 866 21.10 -0.29 -45.85
C ALA A 866 21.04 1.04 -45.10
N ASP A 867 20.58 1.04 -43.84
CA ASP A 867 20.56 2.22 -42.97
C ASP A 867 21.97 2.73 -42.65
N PHE A 868 22.89 1.83 -42.32
CA PHE A 868 24.29 2.16 -42.12
C PHE A 868 24.89 2.77 -43.39
N SER A 869 24.67 2.15 -44.54
CA SER A 869 25.12 2.67 -45.84
C SER A 869 24.58 4.08 -46.09
N ASN A 870 23.28 4.30 -45.93
CA ASN A 870 22.64 5.61 -46.08
C ASN A 870 23.22 6.66 -45.12
N ASN A 871 23.45 6.27 -43.85
CA ASN A 871 24.03 7.15 -42.84
C ASN A 871 25.48 7.46 -43.13
N VAL A 872 26.27 6.51 -43.63
CA VAL A 872 27.66 6.72 -44.07
C VAL A 872 27.66 7.66 -45.28
N PHE A 873 26.81 7.46 -46.29
CA PHE A 873 26.71 8.36 -47.44
C PHE A 873 26.31 9.78 -47.04
N LYS A 874 25.33 9.92 -46.16
CA LYS A 874 24.89 11.21 -45.63
C LYS A 874 26.00 11.89 -44.84
N SER A 875 26.67 11.14 -43.96
CA SER A 875 27.75 11.63 -43.11
C SER A 875 29.03 11.95 -43.89
N HIS A 876 29.31 11.21 -44.96
CA HIS A 876 30.42 11.46 -45.87
C HIS A 876 30.28 12.83 -46.56
N ARG A 877 29.04 13.17 -46.99
CA ARG A 877 28.74 14.49 -47.57
C ARG A 877 28.90 15.62 -46.56
N SER A 878 28.52 15.40 -45.30
CA SER A 878 28.52 16.46 -44.28
C SER A 878 29.82 16.54 -43.43
N SER A 879 30.60 15.47 -43.32
CA SER A 879 31.78 15.38 -42.45
C SER A 879 33.07 15.21 -43.25
N VAL A 880 33.94 16.22 -43.20
CA VAL A 880 35.29 16.18 -43.80
C VAL A 880 36.13 15.05 -43.19
N ARG A 881 35.98 14.81 -41.87
CA ARG A 881 36.76 13.79 -41.15
C ARG A 881 36.42 12.37 -41.63
N LEU A 882 35.14 12.09 -41.90
CA LEU A 882 34.74 10.78 -42.42
C LEU A 882 35.23 10.58 -43.85
N ARG A 883 35.21 11.63 -44.67
CA ARG A 883 35.81 11.65 -46.01
C ARG A 883 37.29 11.25 -45.99
N THR A 884 38.09 11.92 -45.17
CA THR A 884 39.52 11.61 -45.05
C THR A 884 39.78 10.18 -44.57
N ILE A 885 38.94 9.66 -43.67
CA ILE A 885 39.04 8.27 -43.20
C ILE A 885 38.73 7.29 -44.34
N LEU A 886 37.65 7.49 -45.10
CA LEU A 886 37.29 6.60 -46.21
C LEU A 886 38.32 6.66 -47.34
N GLU A 887 38.78 7.86 -47.70
CA GLU A 887 39.87 8.06 -48.67
C GLU A 887 41.15 7.34 -48.24
N SER A 888 41.49 7.35 -46.93
CA SER A 888 42.66 6.63 -46.40
C SER A 888 42.51 5.10 -46.43
N LEU A 889 41.27 4.60 -46.50
CA LEU A 889 40.94 3.18 -46.62
C LEU A 889 40.78 2.74 -48.09
N GLY A 890 40.93 3.66 -49.06
CA GLY A 890 40.80 3.37 -50.49
C GLY A 890 39.36 3.21 -50.98
N VAL A 891 38.38 3.72 -50.23
CA VAL A 891 36.95 3.79 -50.58
C VAL A 891 36.61 5.21 -50.99
#